data_AF-A0A8B8RDB1-F1
#
_entry.id   AF-A0A8B8RDB1-F1
#
_cell.length_a   1.000
_cell.length_b   1.000
_cell.length_c   1.000
_cell.angle_alpha   90.00
_cell.angle_beta   90.00
_cell.angle_gamma   90.00
#
_symmetry.space_group_name_H-M   'P 1'
#
loop_
_entity.id
_entity.type
_entity.pdbx_description
1 polymer ?
#
loop_
_entity_poly.entity_id
_entity_poly.type
_entity_poly.pdbx_seq_one_letter_code
_entity_poly.pdbx_strand_id
1 'polypeptide(L)'
;MSTLLEIKSSVLRQVQVCPSFRRRTEEEPGSTSVEAQEPAATGAWKPGDGVEFFTQMRLILKKGEGRQGLPCPEVLLRSSSPAPTEPVDPSRGLRALTQEEVFGTSPEEHAEAMERVKKAKAPTYALKVSVMRAKNLLAKDPNGFSDPYCMLGILPASGAPREPGPQKEQRFSFRKGSKRGGPLPAKCIQVTEVKSSTLNPVWNEHFLFEIEDVSTDQLHLDIWDHDDDVSLVEACRKLNEVIGLKGMGRYFKQIVKSARANGTAGPTEDHTDDFLGCLNIPVREVPVAGEDRWFKLEPRSSASRVQGDCQLVLKLITTQRDTSMSQHGRSGFQSYLLLLSRLLQFEHRAEEPNSSSWRGELSGPAATVLCLHGAQSNLSALQLAVLHWQVSSRHHQTCTLDYGYLLGLLEDMQAHWEEAASLPQEQEESLADSFSAFSEFGLQLLRQIRDYFPATNSTAVYRLELLLKCLSKLQLFQPSFEICPFETELNMDVAAALKRGNRDWYDRLLNAQSPREQPGPQRLAGLVKLADAVYEDLQSCYGIYASLFHSIIKVDFFTLTFRQLERLVAEEAWVLTEELSPKMTLEVASGLFELYLTLADIQRFWNSIPGRDSRSLALAGIHAPFLPAVKLWLQVLRDQAKWRLQGAVDVDTLEPTDASSKHSSSAATASLCFSHIQELWARLAWPDPVQAQGLGTQLSQDLCEAALFYTDLLRKKVDTQPGAAGEAVSEALCVVLNDVELLRKAAGQALRGLTWSEGAAGLEGALPRPLLSCTQALDEDLQREARTVTAHLTSKMVGDIRKYVQHISLSPDSIQNDEAVAPLLKYLDEKLALLNASLVKENLNRVLEALWELLLQAILQALGANRDVSADFYGRFHFTLEALVNFFHAEGQGLPLESLRDGSYKRLEEELRLHQCSTRECIEQYYLDKLKQRSLEQNRFGRLSVRCHYEAAEQRLAVEVLHAADLLPLDANGLSDPFVIVELGPPHLFPLVRSQRTQVKSRTLHPVYDELFYFSVPAEACRRRGACVLFTVMDHDWLSTNDFAGEAALGLGSIGGVARHQVGGSARAGQPITLHLRRPRAQVKSALRMLEGRTNKEAQEFVKRLKELEKYMEADP
;
A
#
# COMPACT_ATOMS: atom_id res chain seq x y z
N MET A 1 -3.04 9.64 -0.05
CA MET A 1 -2.07 9.21 -1.07
C MET A 1 -1.47 10.39 -1.85
N SER A 2 -1.39 11.60 -1.26
CA SER A 2 -0.87 12.81 -1.94
C SER A 2 0.64 13.06 -1.75
N THR A 3 1.35 12.28 -0.94
CA THR A 3 2.79 12.46 -0.67
C THR A 3 3.73 11.74 -1.67
N LEU A 4 3.18 10.95 -2.60
CA LEU A 4 3.97 10.18 -3.58
C LEU A 4 4.34 10.96 -4.86
N LEU A 5 3.56 11.99 -5.21
CA LEU A 5 3.81 12.83 -6.40
C LEU A 5 4.76 14.01 -6.12
N GLU A 6 4.88 14.47 -4.87
CA GLU A 6 5.77 15.60 -4.54
C GLU A 6 7.26 15.23 -4.54
N ILE A 7 7.61 13.97 -4.26
CA ILE A 7 9.02 13.52 -4.20
C ILE A 7 9.65 13.43 -5.60
N LYS A 8 8.86 13.15 -6.65
CA LYS A 8 9.33 13.21 -8.04
C LYS A 8 9.63 14.64 -8.51
N SER A 9 8.99 15.64 -7.90
CA SER A 9 9.15 17.06 -8.21
C SER A 9 10.21 17.75 -7.34
N SER A 10 10.29 17.43 -6.04
CA SER A 10 11.10 18.19 -5.08
C SER A 10 12.59 17.87 -5.14
N VAL A 11 12.96 16.59 -5.35
CA VAL A 11 14.37 16.18 -5.43
C VAL A 11 15.01 16.60 -6.76
N LEU A 12 14.24 16.73 -7.84
CA LEU A 12 14.75 17.04 -9.18
C LEU A 12 14.62 18.51 -9.58
N ARG A 13 13.58 19.23 -9.11
CA ARG A 13 13.48 20.68 -9.38
C ARG A 13 14.47 21.53 -8.59
N GLN A 14 15.01 21.04 -7.48
CA GLN A 14 16.12 21.71 -6.77
C GLN A 14 17.48 21.53 -7.48
N VAL A 15 17.58 20.62 -8.45
CA VAL A 15 18.85 20.31 -9.17
C VAL A 15 19.07 21.22 -10.39
N GLN A 16 18.04 21.90 -10.90
CA GLN A 16 18.16 22.72 -12.12
C GLN A 16 18.31 24.24 -11.91
N VAL A 17 18.32 24.75 -10.67
CA VAL A 17 18.45 26.20 -10.43
C VAL A 17 19.84 26.56 -9.91
N CYS A 18 20.81 26.63 -10.82
CA CYS A 18 21.99 27.48 -10.66
C CYS A 18 22.59 27.83 -12.04
N PRO A 19 22.49 29.09 -12.52
CA PRO A 19 23.28 29.55 -13.65
C PRO A 19 24.74 29.75 -13.22
N SER A 20 25.64 29.13 -13.97
CA SER A 20 27.08 29.34 -13.93
C SER A 20 27.45 30.84 -14.07
N PHE A 21 28.05 31.44 -13.05
CA PHE A 21 28.67 32.76 -13.14
C PHE A 21 29.93 32.70 -14.02
N ARG A 22 29.85 33.20 -15.25
CA ARG A 22 31.02 33.66 -16.02
C ARG A 22 31.34 35.09 -15.61
N ARG A 23 32.59 35.31 -15.19
CA ARG A 23 33.24 36.62 -15.08
C ARG A 23 33.00 37.49 -16.33
N ARG A 24 32.56 38.73 -16.13
CA ARG A 24 33.05 39.89 -16.89
C ARG A 24 32.87 41.17 -16.10
N THR A 25 33.96 41.91 -16.02
CA THR A 25 34.18 43.25 -15.48
C THR A 25 33.63 44.35 -16.40
N GLU A 26 33.48 45.54 -15.79
CA GLU A 26 33.44 46.89 -16.39
C GLU A 26 32.09 47.60 -16.67
N GLU A 27 31.95 48.71 -15.93
CA GLU A 27 31.48 50.08 -16.27
C GLU A 27 29.98 50.45 -16.34
N GLU A 28 29.66 51.42 -15.46
CA GLU A 28 28.52 52.34 -15.32
C GLU A 28 28.38 53.36 -16.50
N PRO A 29 27.45 54.36 -16.49
CA PRO A 29 26.12 54.53 -15.86
C PRO A 29 25.04 55.19 -16.78
N GLY A 30 23.82 55.42 -16.26
CA GLY A 30 22.92 56.51 -16.70
C GLY A 30 21.47 56.10 -17.00
N SER A 31 20.54 56.29 -16.06
CA SER A 31 19.46 57.34 -16.07
C SER A 31 18.29 57.01 -17.01
N THR A 32 16.99 56.98 -16.66
CA THR A 32 16.18 57.76 -15.71
C THR A 32 14.78 57.14 -15.53
N SER A 33 14.23 57.33 -14.31
CA SER A 33 12.83 57.61 -13.91
C SER A 33 11.72 56.54 -14.00
N VAL A 34 11.19 56.05 -12.85
CA VAL A 34 9.95 56.45 -12.10
C VAL A 34 8.68 55.92 -12.81
N GLU A 35 7.74 55.12 -12.25
CA GLU A 35 7.15 55.04 -10.89
C GLU A 35 6.42 53.68 -10.64
N ALA A 36 6.55 53.18 -9.42
CA ALA A 36 5.57 52.52 -8.51
C ALA A 36 4.66 51.32 -8.93
N GLN A 37 4.92 50.15 -8.32
CA GLN A 37 3.91 49.35 -7.58
C GLN A 37 4.60 48.46 -6.51
N GLU A 38 4.15 48.56 -5.26
CA GLU A 38 4.63 47.80 -4.09
C GLU A 38 4.32 46.29 -4.18
N PRO A 39 5.19 45.39 -3.68
CA PRO A 39 4.85 43.99 -3.47
C PRO A 39 4.39 43.74 -2.01
N ALA A 40 3.26 43.03 -1.88
CA ALA A 40 2.73 42.60 -0.59
C ALA A 40 3.49 41.37 -0.03
N ALA A 41 3.80 41.50 1.26
CA ALA A 41 4.35 40.59 2.25
C ALA A 41 4.26 39.06 2.02
N THR A 42 5.40 38.42 2.26
CA THR A 42 5.60 37.00 2.55
C THR A 42 4.90 36.56 3.83
N GLY A 43 3.96 35.61 3.71
CA GLY A 43 3.28 34.96 4.83
C GLY A 43 3.96 33.66 5.26
N ALA A 44 4.42 33.62 6.50
CA ALA A 44 5.00 32.46 7.17
C ALA A 44 3.99 31.32 7.39
N TRP A 45 4.46 30.07 7.28
CA TRP A 45 3.69 28.86 7.55
C TRP A 45 3.49 28.66 9.06
N LYS A 46 2.29 28.26 9.48
CA LYS A 46 1.98 27.83 10.86
C LYS A 46 1.84 26.29 10.93
N PRO A 47 2.23 25.64 12.03
CA PRO A 47 2.06 24.20 12.21
C PRO A 47 0.67 23.89 12.78
N GLY A 48 -0.16 23.15 12.03
CA GLY A 48 -1.51 22.78 12.50
C GLY A 48 -2.43 21.99 11.55
N ASP A 49 -2.14 21.87 10.26
CA ASP A 49 -3.13 21.39 9.27
C ASP A 49 -3.17 19.86 9.04
N GLY A 50 -2.71 19.06 10.01
CA GLY A 50 -2.73 17.59 9.90
C GLY A 50 -4.02 16.92 10.37
N VAL A 51 -4.84 17.59 11.19
CA VAL A 51 -5.92 16.93 11.96
C VAL A 51 -7.32 17.14 11.34
N GLU A 52 -7.56 18.23 10.62
CA GLU A 52 -8.86 18.46 9.95
C GLU A 52 -9.06 17.58 8.71
N PHE A 53 -7.98 17.24 7.98
CA PHE A 53 -8.04 16.39 6.79
C PHE A 53 -8.58 14.98 7.08
N PHE A 54 -8.12 14.34 8.17
CA PHE A 54 -8.59 13.00 8.57
C PHE A 54 -9.99 13.02 9.20
N THR A 55 -10.40 14.15 9.76
CA THR A 55 -11.74 14.32 10.37
C THR A 55 -12.81 14.46 9.29
N GLN A 56 -12.50 15.13 8.18
CA GLN A 56 -13.40 15.28 7.03
C GLN A 56 -13.53 14.00 6.20
N MET A 57 -12.45 13.22 6.10
CA MET A 57 -12.45 11.92 5.40
C MET A 57 -13.23 10.84 6.16
N ARG A 58 -13.29 10.90 7.50
CA ARG A 58 -14.11 10.00 8.34
C ARG A 58 -15.62 10.32 8.29
N LEU A 59 -15.99 11.54 7.88
CA LEU A 59 -17.38 11.97 7.67
C LEU A 59 -17.94 11.53 6.31
N ILE A 60 -17.08 11.36 5.30
CA ILE A 60 -17.44 10.85 3.96
C ILE A 60 -17.65 9.32 3.99
N LEU A 61 -16.90 8.60 4.82
CA LEU A 61 -16.98 7.15 4.96
C LEU A 61 -18.14 6.64 5.85
N LYS A 62 -18.99 7.53 6.38
CA LYS A 62 -20.18 7.16 7.18
C LYS A 62 -21.52 7.36 6.45
N LYS A 63 -21.52 7.67 5.15
CA LYS A 63 -22.73 7.80 4.31
C LYS A 63 -22.91 6.68 3.29
N GLY A 64 -22.24 5.54 3.48
CA GLY A 64 -22.27 4.37 2.59
C GLY A 64 -23.17 3.21 3.04
N GLU A 65 -23.87 3.32 4.17
CA GLU A 65 -24.80 2.29 4.66
C GLU A 65 -26.17 2.92 4.89
N GLY A 66 -27.05 2.81 3.89
CA GLY A 66 -28.40 3.36 3.98
C GLY A 66 -29.10 3.60 2.65
N ARG A 67 -28.94 2.71 1.67
CA ARG A 67 -29.84 2.62 0.50
C ARG A 67 -30.03 1.16 0.09
N GLN A 68 -30.54 0.35 1.01
CA GLN A 68 -31.44 -0.75 0.65
C GLN A 68 -32.85 -0.17 0.69
N GLY A 69 -33.55 -0.22 -0.44
CA GLY A 69 -34.91 0.29 -0.56
C GLY A 69 -35.15 0.98 -1.89
N LEU A 70 -35.71 0.23 -2.83
CA LEU A 70 -36.31 0.63 -4.11
C LEU A 70 -37.17 1.92 -4.00
N PRO A 71 -37.34 2.66 -5.11
CA PRO A 71 -38.34 2.28 -6.10
C PRO A 71 -37.74 2.09 -7.49
N CYS A 72 -38.05 0.96 -8.13
CA CYS A 72 -37.98 0.85 -9.59
C CYS A 72 -38.87 1.95 -10.19
N PRO A 73 -38.36 2.82 -11.07
CA PRO A 73 -39.21 3.60 -11.95
C PRO A 73 -39.73 2.66 -13.03
N GLU A 74 -40.99 2.25 -12.92
CA GLU A 74 -41.75 1.68 -14.03
C GLU A 74 -41.93 2.75 -15.12
N VAL A 75 -41.00 2.83 -16.06
CA VAL A 75 -41.29 3.23 -17.45
C VAL A 75 -40.37 2.42 -18.37
N LEU A 76 -40.56 1.10 -18.37
CA LEU A 76 -40.22 0.32 -19.55
C LEU A 76 -41.28 0.67 -20.60
N LEU A 77 -40.87 1.23 -21.74
CA LEU A 77 -41.63 1.10 -22.98
C LEU A 77 -41.69 -0.40 -23.30
N ARG A 78 -42.57 -1.12 -22.60
CA ARG A 78 -43.02 -2.41 -23.09
C ARG A 78 -43.61 -2.14 -24.47
N SER A 79 -43.37 -3.05 -25.41
CA SER A 79 -44.16 -3.20 -26.64
C SER A 79 -45.69 -3.28 -26.39
N SER A 80 -46.10 -3.30 -25.12
CA SER A 80 -47.45 -3.27 -24.56
C SER A 80 -47.72 -2.08 -23.61
N SER A 81 -47.24 -0.87 -23.91
CA SER A 81 -47.83 0.33 -23.27
C SER A 81 -49.33 0.41 -23.63
N PRO A 82 -50.25 0.53 -22.66
CA PRO A 82 -51.66 0.74 -22.99
C PRO A 82 -51.81 2.02 -23.79
N ALA A 83 -52.70 2.02 -24.78
CA ALA A 83 -53.09 3.23 -25.48
C ALA A 83 -53.49 4.30 -24.43
N PRO A 84 -53.18 5.58 -24.65
CA PRO A 84 -53.55 6.64 -23.73
C PRO A 84 -55.05 6.56 -23.40
N THR A 85 -55.39 6.58 -22.12
CA THR A 85 -56.75 6.39 -21.59
C THR A 85 -57.70 7.56 -21.87
N GLU A 86 -57.21 8.65 -22.47
CA GLU A 86 -58.03 9.80 -22.86
C GLU A 86 -58.41 9.73 -24.34
N PRO A 87 -59.65 10.09 -24.71
CA PRO A 87 -60.00 10.30 -26.10
C PRO A 87 -59.23 11.52 -26.62
N VAL A 88 -58.05 11.27 -27.18
CA VAL A 88 -57.34 12.28 -27.96
C VAL A 88 -58.24 12.60 -29.15
N ASP A 89 -58.78 13.82 -29.17
CA ASP A 89 -59.44 14.37 -30.34
C ASP A 89 -58.53 14.17 -31.55
N PRO A 90 -58.90 13.30 -32.52
CA PRO A 90 -58.03 12.93 -33.62
C PRO A 90 -57.68 14.13 -34.50
N SER A 91 -58.45 15.22 -34.40
CA SER A 91 -58.19 16.48 -35.10
C SER A 91 -57.16 17.39 -34.41
N ARG A 92 -56.88 17.17 -33.12
CA ARG A 92 -56.02 18.02 -32.29
C ARG A 92 -54.63 17.43 -32.03
N GLY A 93 -54.52 16.09 -31.88
CA GLY A 93 -53.25 15.41 -31.60
C GLY A 93 -52.34 15.17 -32.82
N LEU A 94 -52.92 14.87 -34.00
CA LEU A 94 -52.16 14.64 -35.24
C LEU A 94 -51.64 15.93 -35.89
N ARG A 95 -52.14 17.11 -35.48
CA ARG A 95 -51.67 18.42 -35.96
C ARG A 95 -50.44 18.94 -35.21
N ALA A 96 -50.05 18.31 -34.10
CA ALA A 96 -48.91 18.74 -33.28
C ALA A 96 -47.55 18.31 -33.87
N LEU A 97 -47.49 17.20 -34.61
CA LEU A 97 -46.34 16.86 -35.46
C LEU A 97 -46.64 17.42 -36.86
N THR A 98 -46.20 18.64 -37.16
CA THR A 98 -46.36 19.14 -38.53
C THR A 98 -45.47 18.28 -39.44
N GLN A 99 -46.05 17.78 -40.54
CA GLN A 99 -45.33 16.91 -41.47
C GLN A 99 -44.08 17.62 -42.06
N GLU A 100 -44.12 18.95 -42.10
CA GLU A 100 -43.02 19.86 -42.45
C GLU A 100 -41.81 19.71 -41.51
N GLU A 101 -42.01 19.56 -40.20
CA GLU A 101 -40.95 19.47 -39.21
C GLU A 101 -40.28 18.08 -39.16
N VAL A 102 -41.05 17.00 -39.30
CA VAL A 102 -40.54 15.62 -39.18
C VAL A 102 -39.92 15.11 -40.49
N PHE A 103 -40.54 15.42 -41.64
CA PHE A 103 -40.12 14.88 -42.94
C PHE A 103 -39.36 15.91 -43.79
N GLY A 104 -39.26 17.17 -43.35
CA GLY A 104 -38.59 18.23 -44.09
C GLY A 104 -39.28 18.58 -45.41
N THR A 105 -40.56 18.26 -45.55
CA THR A 105 -41.35 18.52 -46.77
C THR A 105 -41.84 19.96 -46.78
N SER A 106 -41.82 20.61 -47.95
CA SER A 106 -42.38 21.96 -48.08
C SER A 106 -43.92 21.94 -47.94
N PRO A 107 -44.56 23.09 -47.59
CA PRO A 107 -46.02 23.18 -47.52
C PRO A 107 -46.70 22.82 -48.84
N GLU A 108 -46.05 23.13 -49.96
CA GLU A 108 -46.52 22.82 -51.32
C GLU A 108 -46.46 21.32 -51.59
N GLU A 109 -45.34 20.66 -51.28
CA GLU A 109 -45.18 19.21 -51.42
C GLU A 109 -46.15 18.43 -50.52
N HIS A 110 -46.40 18.93 -49.31
CA HIS A 110 -47.37 18.35 -48.39
C HIS A 110 -48.80 18.48 -48.95
N ALA A 111 -49.19 19.65 -49.47
CA ALA A 111 -50.49 19.85 -50.09
C ALA A 111 -50.68 18.93 -51.32
N GLU A 112 -49.66 18.78 -52.16
CA GLU A 112 -49.66 17.85 -53.28
C GLU A 112 -49.76 16.38 -52.83
N ALA A 113 -49.06 15.99 -51.76
CA ALA A 113 -49.16 14.65 -51.18
C ALA A 113 -50.56 14.38 -50.63
N MET A 114 -51.17 15.35 -49.91
CA MET A 114 -52.53 15.23 -49.39
C MET A 114 -53.57 15.13 -50.50
N GLU A 115 -53.42 15.89 -51.60
CA GLU A 115 -54.29 15.77 -52.76
C GLU A 115 -54.13 14.42 -53.47
N ARG A 116 -52.91 13.86 -53.53
CA ARG A 116 -52.69 12.48 -54.02
C ARG A 116 -53.39 11.45 -53.13
N VAL A 117 -53.31 11.59 -51.81
CA VAL A 117 -53.98 10.68 -50.86
C VAL A 117 -55.50 10.76 -50.98
N LYS A 118 -56.07 11.97 -51.13
CA LYS A 118 -57.53 12.14 -51.33
C LYS A 118 -58.03 11.52 -52.63
N LYS A 119 -57.18 11.47 -53.67
CA LYS A 119 -57.49 10.86 -54.97
C LYS A 119 -57.22 9.36 -55.02
N ALA A 120 -56.47 8.81 -54.06
CA ALA A 120 -56.13 7.39 -54.00
C ALA A 120 -57.33 6.54 -53.57
N LYS A 121 -57.33 5.26 -53.98
CA LYS A 121 -58.38 4.32 -53.56
C LYS A 121 -58.32 4.08 -52.05
N ALA A 122 -59.48 4.10 -51.39
CA ALA A 122 -59.58 3.83 -49.96
C ALA A 122 -58.99 2.44 -49.61
N PRO A 123 -58.29 2.31 -48.47
CA PRO A 123 -57.71 1.05 -48.04
C PRO A 123 -58.79 0.00 -47.75
N THR A 124 -58.44 -1.27 -47.97
CA THR A 124 -59.29 -2.42 -47.58
C THR A 124 -58.85 -2.92 -46.21
N TYR A 125 -59.83 -3.22 -45.36
CA TYR A 125 -59.60 -3.64 -43.99
C TYR A 125 -59.90 -5.13 -43.84
N ALA A 126 -59.19 -5.77 -42.92
CA ALA A 126 -59.53 -7.11 -42.45
C ALA A 126 -59.46 -7.15 -40.92
N LEU A 127 -60.38 -7.89 -40.31
CA LEU A 127 -60.37 -8.19 -38.88
C LEU A 127 -59.66 -9.52 -38.67
N LYS A 128 -58.51 -9.49 -38.02
CA LYS A 128 -57.83 -10.67 -37.50
C LYS A 128 -58.43 -11.02 -36.14
N VAL A 129 -59.00 -12.22 -36.03
CA VAL A 129 -59.66 -12.73 -34.82
C VAL A 129 -58.88 -13.93 -34.33
N SER A 130 -58.33 -13.85 -33.13
CA SER A 130 -57.66 -14.99 -32.49
C SER A 130 -58.52 -15.51 -31.36
N VAL A 131 -58.99 -16.74 -31.48
CA VAL A 131 -59.78 -17.42 -30.45
C VAL A 131 -58.80 -18.11 -29.52
N MET A 132 -58.58 -17.54 -28.34
CA MET A 132 -57.55 -18.04 -27.43
C MET A 132 -58.08 -19.17 -26.58
N ARG A 133 -59.11 -18.90 -25.77
CA ARG A 133 -59.68 -19.85 -24.81
C ARG A 133 -61.04 -19.41 -24.30
N ALA A 134 -61.84 -20.32 -23.78
CA ALA A 134 -63.03 -20.01 -23.01
C ALA A 134 -62.91 -20.58 -21.59
N LYS A 135 -63.77 -20.11 -20.68
CA LYS A 135 -63.85 -20.61 -19.31
C LYS A 135 -65.29 -20.66 -18.82
N ASN A 136 -65.55 -21.59 -17.90
CA ASN A 136 -66.83 -21.76 -17.22
C ASN A 136 -68.02 -21.97 -18.18
N LEU A 137 -67.81 -22.72 -19.26
CA LEU A 137 -68.90 -23.12 -20.16
C LEU A 137 -69.90 -24.03 -19.42
N LEU A 138 -71.13 -24.08 -19.91
CA LEU A 138 -72.14 -25.01 -19.39
C LEU A 138 -71.82 -26.43 -19.83
N ALA A 139 -71.88 -27.38 -18.90
CA ALA A 139 -71.86 -28.80 -19.24
C ALA A 139 -73.19 -29.20 -19.90
N LYS A 140 -73.11 -29.80 -21.08
CA LYS A 140 -74.28 -30.32 -21.80
C LYS A 140 -74.22 -31.83 -22.02
N ASP A 141 -73.04 -32.43 -21.92
CA ASP A 141 -72.88 -33.86 -22.00
C ASP A 141 -73.27 -34.58 -20.69
N PRO A 142 -73.68 -35.86 -20.76
CA PRO A 142 -73.93 -36.70 -19.58
C PRO A 142 -72.71 -36.89 -18.67
N ASN A 143 -71.50 -36.66 -19.20
CA ASN A 143 -70.23 -36.78 -18.46
C ASN A 143 -69.96 -35.57 -17.54
N GLY A 144 -70.81 -34.54 -17.55
CA GLY A 144 -70.63 -33.31 -16.77
C GLY A 144 -69.66 -32.30 -17.39
N PHE A 145 -69.28 -32.48 -18.66
CA PHE A 145 -68.47 -31.59 -19.48
C PHE A 145 -69.20 -31.22 -20.78
N SER A 146 -68.46 -30.67 -21.73
CA SER A 146 -68.84 -30.39 -23.11
C SER A 146 -67.60 -30.56 -23.99
N ASP A 147 -67.80 -30.75 -25.28
CA ASP A 147 -66.86 -30.78 -26.39
C ASP A 147 -66.96 -29.48 -27.22
N PRO A 148 -66.57 -28.31 -26.67
CA PRO A 148 -66.83 -27.01 -27.30
C PRO A 148 -66.01 -26.73 -28.57
N TYR A 149 -66.66 -26.09 -29.55
CA TYR A 149 -66.05 -25.46 -30.71
C TYR A 149 -66.72 -24.11 -31.05
N CYS A 150 -66.01 -23.23 -31.75
CA CYS A 150 -66.49 -21.90 -32.13
C CYS A 150 -66.79 -21.83 -33.64
N MET A 151 -67.88 -21.16 -34.02
CA MET A 151 -68.22 -20.76 -35.39
C MET A 151 -68.22 -19.24 -35.50
N LEU A 152 -67.48 -18.68 -36.45
CA LEU A 152 -67.23 -17.24 -36.58
C LEU A 152 -67.58 -16.71 -37.97
N GLY A 153 -68.10 -15.48 -38.06
CA GLY A 153 -68.32 -14.77 -39.34
C GLY A 153 -68.63 -13.28 -39.18
N ILE A 154 -68.64 -12.52 -40.29
CA ILE A 154 -68.95 -11.08 -40.31
C ILE A 154 -70.38 -10.80 -40.77
N LEU A 155 -71.14 -10.09 -39.93
CA LEU A 155 -72.51 -9.64 -40.15
C LEU A 155 -72.51 -8.17 -40.62
N PRO A 156 -72.99 -7.86 -41.83
CA PRO A 156 -73.25 -6.47 -42.21
C PRO A 156 -74.49 -5.96 -41.44
N ALA A 157 -74.41 -4.78 -40.78
CA ALA A 157 -75.57 -4.25 -40.05
C ALA A 157 -76.72 -3.94 -41.01
N SER A 158 -77.86 -4.55 -40.75
CA SER A 158 -79.08 -4.37 -41.53
C SER A 158 -79.73 -3.02 -41.20
N GLY A 159 -79.48 -1.98 -42.01
CA GLY A 159 -80.39 -0.84 -42.18
C GLY A 159 -79.77 0.57 -42.16
N ALA A 160 -79.37 1.09 -43.33
CA ALA A 160 -79.43 2.51 -43.68
C ALA A 160 -79.43 2.67 -45.22
N PRO A 161 -80.24 3.56 -45.83
CA PRO A 161 -80.28 3.75 -47.28
C PRO A 161 -79.07 4.57 -47.77
N ARG A 162 -78.27 4.03 -48.70
CA ARG A 162 -77.16 4.74 -49.38
C ARG A 162 -77.69 5.71 -50.46
N GLU A 163 -77.21 6.95 -50.46
CA GLU A 163 -77.29 7.88 -51.60
C GLU A 163 -76.26 7.53 -52.70
N PRO A 164 -76.52 7.87 -53.98
CA PRO A 164 -75.62 7.50 -55.10
C PRO A 164 -74.54 8.56 -55.40
N GLY A 165 -73.26 8.16 -55.31
CA GLY A 165 -72.11 8.90 -55.85
C GLY A 165 -71.69 8.46 -57.27
N PRO A 166 -70.94 9.28 -58.04
CA PRO A 166 -70.89 9.22 -59.50
C PRO A 166 -69.91 8.18 -60.08
N GLN A 167 -70.20 7.80 -61.32
CA GLN A 167 -69.58 6.74 -62.13
C GLN A 167 -68.16 7.03 -62.64
N LYS A 168 -67.35 5.95 -62.77
CA LYS A 168 -66.42 5.52 -63.86
C LYS A 168 -65.20 4.79 -63.27
N GLU A 169 -64.49 3.83 -63.87
CA GLU A 169 -64.57 3.05 -65.11
C GLU A 169 -63.64 1.81 -64.94
N GLN A 170 -64.12 0.64 -65.37
CA GLN A 170 -63.47 -0.62 -65.80
C GLN A 170 -61.98 -0.95 -65.47
N ARG A 171 -61.75 -2.16 -64.91
CA ARG A 171 -61.23 -3.32 -65.67
C ARG A 171 -61.40 -4.69 -64.97
N PHE A 172 -61.95 -5.63 -65.75
CA PHE A 172 -62.01 -7.10 -65.63
C PHE A 172 -62.57 -7.75 -64.35
N SER A 173 -63.89 -7.86 -64.30
CA SER A 173 -64.60 -8.92 -63.55
C SER A 173 -65.33 -9.84 -64.52
N PHE A 174 -65.26 -11.15 -64.26
CA PHE A 174 -66.07 -12.17 -64.92
C PHE A 174 -67.56 -11.82 -64.71
N ARG A 175 -68.23 -11.41 -65.78
CA ARG A 175 -69.70 -11.28 -65.79
C ARG A 175 -70.33 -12.65 -66.08
N LYS A 176 -71.05 -13.19 -65.09
CA LYS A 176 -72.36 -13.80 -65.33
C LYS A 176 -73.28 -13.31 -64.23
N GLY A 177 -74.32 -12.57 -64.63
CA GLY A 177 -75.05 -11.66 -63.74
C GLY A 177 -76.02 -12.34 -62.78
N SER A 178 -76.30 -11.67 -61.66
CA SER A 178 -77.65 -11.61 -61.10
C SER A 178 -77.78 -10.45 -60.10
N LYS A 179 -79.04 -10.08 -59.91
CA LYS A 179 -79.68 -9.03 -59.14
C LYS A 179 -79.11 -8.76 -57.74
N ARG A 180 -79.32 -7.50 -57.31
CA ARG A 180 -79.23 -7.01 -55.93
C ARG A 180 -79.92 -7.97 -54.95
N GLY A 181 -79.21 -8.37 -53.89
CA GLY A 181 -79.72 -9.19 -52.78
C GLY A 181 -79.28 -10.66 -52.79
N GLY A 182 -77.97 -10.95 -52.86
CA GLY A 182 -77.41 -12.31 -52.80
C GLY A 182 -76.84 -12.68 -51.41
N PRO A 183 -76.80 -13.98 -51.03
CA PRO A 183 -76.37 -14.47 -49.71
C PRO A 183 -74.85 -14.39 -49.49
N LEU A 184 -74.42 -14.34 -48.21
CA LEU A 184 -73.02 -14.54 -47.82
C LEU A 184 -72.60 -15.99 -48.18
N PRO A 185 -71.49 -16.20 -48.93
CA PRO A 185 -71.00 -17.55 -49.22
C PRO A 185 -70.65 -18.31 -47.94
N ALA A 186 -70.88 -19.63 -47.89
CA ALA A 186 -70.40 -20.48 -46.79
C ALA A 186 -68.87 -20.43 -46.58
N LYS A 187 -68.12 -19.88 -47.54
CA LYS A 187 -66.68 -19.57 -47.45
C LYS A 187 -66.32 -18.45 -46.45
N CYS A 188 -67.30 -17.68 -45.98
CA CYS A 188 -67.08 -16.56 -45.05
C CYS A 188 -67.26 -16.95 -43.57
N ILE A 189 -67.50 -18.23 -43.30
CA ILE A 189 -67.66 -18.78 -41.95
C ILE A 189 -66.45 -19.66 -41.66
N GLN A 190 -65.79 -19.41 -40.53
CA GLN A 190 -64.64 -20.18 -40.06
C GLN A 190 -65.00 -20.87 -38.75
N VAL A 191 -64.41 -22.03 -38.49
CA VAL A 191 -64.75 -22.89 -37.36
C VAL A 191 -63.45 -23.34 -36.70
N THR A 192 -63.41 -23.36 -35.36
CA THR A 192 -62.26 -23.87 -34.62
C THR A 192 -62.25 -25.40 -34.55
N GLU A 193 -61.15 -25.97 -34.07
CA GLU A 193 -61.13 -27.36 -33.62
C GLU A 193 -62.09 -27.59 -32.45
N VAL A 194 -62.62 -28.81 -32.36
CA VAL A 194 -63.38 -29.30 -31.22
C VAL A 194 -62.41 -29.67 -30.10
N LYS A 195 -62.66 -29.20 -28.88
CA LYS A 195 -61.86 -29.58 -27.70
C LYS A 195 -62.72 -30.47 -26.80
N SER A 196 -62.38 -31.75 -26.73
CA SER A 196 -63.18 -32.74 -26.01
C SER A 196 -63.12 -32.59 -24.48
N SER A 197 -64.26 -32.79 -23.82
CA SER A 197 -64.47 -32.98 -22.39
C SER A 197 -63.87 -31.87 -21.53
N THR A 198 -64.14 -30.61 -21.90
CA THR A 198 -63.65 -29.44 -21.18
C THR A 198 -64.65 -28.28 -21.14
N LEU A 199 -64.81 -27.69 -19.96
CA LEU A 199 -65.55 -26.42 -19.80
C LEU A 199 -64.64 -25.19 -19.91
N ASN A 200 -63.33 -25.42 -20.09
CA ASN A 200 -62.30 -24.38 -20.20
C ASN A 200 -61.38 -24.66 -21.41
N PRO A 201 -61.92 -24.68 -22.64
CA PRO A 201 -61.14 -25.01 -23.83
C PRO A 201 -60.07 -23.96 -24.14
N VAL A 202 -58.95 -24.40 -24.70
CA VAL A 202 -57.89 -23.54 -25.25
C VAL A 202 -57.71 -23.90 -26.72
N TRP A 203 -57.97 -22.95 -27.62
CA TRP A 203 -57.89 -23.14 -29.07
C TRP A 203 -56.59 -22.58 -29.65
N ASN A 204 -56.22 -21.34 -29.30
CA ASN A 204 -55.10 -20.61 -29.91
C ASN A 204 -55.15 -20.58 -31.45
N GLU A 205 -56.34 -20.38 -32.01
CA GLU A 205 -56.56 -20.39 -33.46
C GLU A 205 -56.78 -18.97 -34.01
N HIS A 206 -56.26 -18.71 -35.22
CA HIS A 206 -56.25 -17.38 -35.83
C HIS A 206 -57.02 -17.37 -37.15
N PHE A 207 -57.93 -16.40 -37.28
CA PHE A 207 -58.85 -16.24 -38.38
C PHE A 207 -58.73 -14.83 -38.97
N LEU A 208 -58.98 -14.69 -40.27
CA LEU A 208 -58.92 -13.41 -40.98
C LEU A 208 -60.19 -13.19 -41.78
N PHE A 209 -60.88 -12.09 -41.50
CA PHE A 209 -62.13 -11.73 -42.18
C PHE A 209 -61.99 -10.38 -42.89
N GLU A 210 -62.34 -10.32 -44.18
CA GLU A 210 -62.40 -9.05 -44.90
C GLU A 210 -63.59 -8.21 -44.39
N ILE A 211 -63.37 -6.91 -44.18
CA ILE A 211 -64.37 -5.95 -43.70
C ILE A 211 -64.74 -5.03 -44.85
N GLU A 212 -66.03 -4.98 -45.19
CA GLU A 212 -66.55 -4.12 -46.25
C GLU A 212 -66.82 -2.71 -45.71
N ASP A 213 -67.35 -2.60 -44.49
CA ASP A 213 -67.69 -1.34 -43.85
C ASP A 213 -67.47 -1.40 -42.33
N VAL A 214 -66.38 -0.77 -41.86
CA VAL A 214 -65.98 -0.69 -40.45
C VAL A 214 -67.08 -0.10 -39.55
N SER A 215 -67.95 0.76 -40.09
CA SER A 215 -68.99 1.43 -39.31
C SER A 215 -70.21 0.56 -39.01
N THR A 216 -70.50 -0.40 -39.91
CA THR A 216 -71.71 -1.21 -39.89
C THR A 216 -71.46 -2.69 -39.66
N ASP A 217 -70.29 -3.23 -40.03
CA ASP A 217 -69.99 -4.65 -39.88
C ASP A 217 -69.84 -5.07 -38.39
N GLN A 218 -70.22 -6.31 -38.08
CA GLN A 218 -70.13 -6.90 -36.75
C GLN A 218 -69.55 -8.32 -36.81
N LEU A 219 -68.61 -8.65 -35.93
CA LEU A 219 -68.15 -10.02 -35.73
C LEU A 219 -69.20 -10.81 -34.94
N HIS A 220 -69.65 -11.92 -35.50
CA HIS A 220 -70.52 -12.88 -34.81
C HIS A 220 -69.75 -14.17 -34.54
N LEU A 221 -69.80 -14.64 -33.30
CA LEU A 221 -69.19 -15.90 -32.86
C LEU A 221 -70.23 -16.70 -32.06
N ASP A 222 -70.50 -17.93 -32.45
CA ASP A 222 -71.27 -18.90 -31.65
C ASP A 222 -70.31 -19.99 -31.11
N ILE A 223 -70.53 -20.42 -29.87
CA ILE A 223 -69.89 -21.59 -29.26
C ILE A 223 -70.95 -22.70 -29.15
N TRP A 224 -70.57 -23.89 -29.59
CA TRP A 224 -71.43 -25.08 -29.65
C TRP A 224 -70.73 -26.26 -29.00
N ASP A 225 -71.53 -27.18 -28.44
CA ASP A 225 -71.10 -28.47 -27.92
C ASP A 225 -71.25 -29.55 -28.99
N HIS A 226 -70.21 -30.35 -29.24
CA HIS A 226 -70.18 -31.32 -30.33
C HIS A 226 -70.58 -32.73 -29.87
N ASP A 227 -71.70 -33.26 -30.38
CA ASP A 227 -72.27 -34.51 -29.88
C ASP A 227 -71.89 -35.81 -30.66
N ASP A 228 -71.20 -35.75 -31.82
CA ASP A 228 -70.99 -36.92 -32.74
C ASP A 228 -69.76 -36.82 -33.68
N ASP A 229 -69.12 -37.94 -34.05
CA ASP A 229 -67.87 -38.09 -34.85
C ASP A 229 -67.83 -37.58 -36.33
N VAL A 230 -68.65 -36.59 -36.72
CA VAL A 230 -68.68 -36.08 -38.11
C VAL A 230 -67.86 -34.79 -38.29
N SER A 231 -66.89 -34.81 -39.21
CA SER A 231 -66.06 -33.65 -39.59
C SER A 231 -66.89 -32.45 -40.10
N LEU A 232 -67.10 -31.46 -39.23
CA LEU A 232 -67.85 -30.22 -39.51
C LEU A 232 -67.23 -29.37 -40.64
N VAL A 233 -65.91 -29.45 -40.84
CA VAL A 233 -65.16 -28.68 -41.84
C VAL A 233 -65.55 -29.07 -43.27
N GLU A 234 -65.87 -30.35 -43.52
CA GLU A 234 -66.32 -30.82 -44.84
C GLU A 234 -67.78 -30.50 -45.13
N ALA A 235 -68.62 -30.42 -44.11
CA ALA A 235 -70.02 -30.02 -44.24
C ALA A 235 -70.17 -28.55 -44.64
N CYS A 236 -69.41 -27.64 -44.01
CA CYS A 236 -69.41 -26.22 -44.35
C CYS A 236 -69.00 -25.93 -45.80
N ARG A 237 -68.15 -26.77 -46.43
CA ARG A 237 -67.74 -26.61 -47.84
C ARG A 237 -68.84 -26.99 -48.85
N LYS A 238 -69.84 -27.79 -48.47
CA LYS A 238 -70.85 -28.36 -49.39
C LYS A 238 -72.22 -27.67 -49.37
N LEU A 239 -72.43 -26.69 -48.50
CA LEU A 239 -73.69 -25.95 -48.39
C LEU A 239 -73.66 -24.64 -49.18
N ASN A 240 -74.29 -24.63 -50.36
CA ASN A 240 -74.41 -23.43 -51.20
C ASN A 240 -75.86 -23.06 -51.57
N GLU A 241 -76.87 -23.55 -50.84
CA GLU A 241 -78.28 -23.27 -51.16
C GLU A 241 -79.18 -23.14 -49.93
N VAL A 242 -79.24 -21.96 -49.29
CA VAL A 242 -80.41 -21.54 -48.47
C VAL A 242 -80.61 -20.01 -48.58
N ILE A 243 -81.85 -19.57 -48.81
CA ILE A 243 -82.29 -18.17 -49.03
C ILE A 243 -83.16 -17.70 -47.86
N GLY A 244 -82.88 -16.51 -47.28
CA GLY A 244 -83.87 -15.74 -46.51
C GLY A 244 -83.37 -15.06 -45.23
N LEU A 245 -83.61 -13.74 -45.12
CA LEU A 245 -83.21 -12.86 -44.01
C LEU A 245 -83.88 -13.20 -42.65
N LYS A 246 -83.06 -13.49 -41.63
CA LYS A 246 -83.01 -12.85 -40.29
C LYS A 246 -82.11 -13.68 -39.34
N GLY A 247 -80.89 -13.17 -39.08
CA GLY A 247 -79.98 -13.60 -38.00
C GLY A 247 -79.01 -14.72 -38.36
N MET A 248 -77.69 -14.44 -38.35
CA MET A 248 -76.64 -15.46 -38.53
C MET A 248 -76.76 -16.63 -37.55
N GLY A 249 -77.17 -16.39 -36.30
CA GLY A 249 -77.40 -17.47 -35.35
C GLY A 249 -78.44 -18.50 -35.83
N ARG A 250 -79.44 -18.12 -36.65
CA ARG A 250 -80.35 -19.11 -37.26
C ARG A 250 -79.68 -19.86 -38.42
N TYR A 251 -78.80 -19.18 -39.16
CA TYR A 251 -78.02 -19.75 -40.25
C TYR A 251 -76.97 -20.76 -39.72
N PHE A 252 -76.22 -20.44 -38.66
CA PHE A 252 -75.30 -21.39 -38.02
C PHE A 252 -76.03 -22.62 -37.48
N LYS A 253 -77.20 -22.43 -36.84
CA LYS A 253 -78.07 -23.54 -36.44
C LYS A 253 -78.53 -24.40 -37.63
N GLN A 254 -78.80 -23.78 -38.78
CA GLN A 254 -79.15 -24.51 -40.00
C GLN A 254 -77.96 -25.25 -40.61
N ILE A 255 -76.74 -24.69 -40.54
CA ILE A 255 -75.50 -25.37 -40.97
C ILE A 255 -75.26 -26.62 -40.13
N VAL A 256 -75.30 -26.50 -38.80
CA VAL A 256 -75.18 -27.64 -37.87
C VAL A 256 -76.24 -28.72 -38.18
N LYS A 257 -77.50 -28.31 -38.41
CA LYS A 257 -78.58 -29.25 -38.77
C LYS A 257 -78.43 -29.89 -40.15
N SER A 258 -77.91 -29.16 -41.15
CA SER A 258 -77.80 -29.63 -42.54
C SER A 258 -76.53 -30.43 -42.83
N ALA A 259 -75.46 -30.23 -42.06
CA ALA A 259 -74.27 -31.09 -42.04
C ALA A 259 -74.64 -32.56 -41.82
N ARG A 260 -75.63 -32.83 -40.97
CA ARG A 260 -76.09 -34.17 -40.60
C ARG A 260 -77.15 -34.77 -41.54
N ALA A 261 -77.88 -33.96 -42.30
CA ALA A 261 -78.95 -34.43 -43.19
C ALA A 261 -78.46 -35.25 -44.41
N ASN A 262 -77.15 -35.22 -44.72
CA ASN A 262 -76.54 -35.95 -45.84
C ASN A 262 -75.79 -37.24 -45.42
N GLY A 263 -75.83 -37.62 -44.13
CA GLY A 263 -75.32 -38.90 -43.64
C GLY A 263 -76.39 -40.00 -43.66
N THR A 264 -75.99 -41.24 -43.93
CA THR A 264 -76.85 -42.44 -44.07
C THR A 264 -77.50 -42.95 -42.76
N ALA A 265 -77.95 -42.08 -41.87
CA ALA A 265 -78.69 -42.45 -40.66
C ALA A 265 -80.16 -42.02 -40.76
N GLY A 266 -81.06 -42.94 -40.40
CA GLY A 266 -82.52 -42.77 -40.51
C GLY A 266 -83.10 -41.67 -39.59
N PRO A 267 -84.36 -41.26 -39.81
CA PRO A 267 -84.97 -40.12 -39.16
C PRO A 267 -85.54 -40.48 -37.78
N THR A 268 -84.69 -40.72 -36.79
CA THR A 268 -85.10 -40.78 -35.37
C THR A 268 -83.93 -40.37 -34.49
N GLU A 269 -84.16 -39.34 -33.67
CA GLU A 269 -83.27 -38.68 -32.68
C GLU A 269 -82.62 -37.37 -33.16
N ASP A 270 -83.10 -36.25 -32.59
CA ASP A 270 -82.60 -34.87 -32.77
C ASP A 270 -81.22 -34.74 -32.08
N HIS A 271 -80.18 -35.36 -32.63
CA HIS A 271 -78.80 -35.05 -32.25
C HIS A 271 -78.43 -33.73 -32.94
N THR A 272 -78.61 -32.62 -32.25
CA THR A 272 -78.19 -31.29 -32.73
C THR A 272 -77.26 -30.68 -31.70
N ASP A 273 -76.04 -30.35 -32.14
CA ASP A 273 -75.02 -29.71 -31.29
C ASP A 273 -75.62 -28.61 -30.43
N ASP A 274 -75.23 -28.65 -29.15
CA ASP A 274 -75.90 -27.91 -28.10
C ASP A 274 -75.33 -26.49 -27.99
N PHE A 275 -76.18 -25.47 -27.97
CA PHE A 275 -75.69 -24.09 -27.97
C PHE A 275 -75.12 -23.69 -26.60
N LEU A 276 -73.86 -23.26 -26.56
CA LEU A 276 -73.14 -22.90 -25.34
C LEU A 276 -73.08 -21.38 -25.10
N GLY A 277 -73.11 -20.55 -26.16
CA GLY A 277 -73.12 -19.09 -26.03
C GLY A 277 -72.76 -18.36 -27.32
N CYS A 278 -73.04 -17.05 -27.41
CA CYS A 278 -72.63 -16.24 -28.58
C CYS A 278 -72.05 -14.88 -28.21
N LEU A 279 -71.33 -14.28 -29.14
CA LEU A 279 -70.79 -12.93 -29.07
C LEU A 279 -71.13 -12.15 -30.34
N ASN A 280 -71.51 -10.89 -30.17
CA ASN A 280 -71.75 -9.93 -31.27
C ASN A 280 -70.90 -8.69 -31.00
N ILE A 281 -69.80 -8.52 -31.73
CA ILE A 281 -68.83 -7.44 -31.50
C ILE A 281 -68.83 -6.50 -32.70
N PRO A 282 -69.34 -5.27 -32.58
CA PRO A 282 -69.28 -4.29 -33.66
C PRO A 282 -67.83 -3.97 -34.04
N VAL A 283 -67.51 -3.97 -35.34
CA VAL A 283 -66.12 -3.75 -35.79
C VAL A 283 -65.62 -2.34 -35.39
N ARG A 284 -66.51 -1.34 -35.39
CA ARG A 284 -66.22 0.03 -34.90
C ARG A 284 -65.81 0.11 -33.42
N GLU A 285 -66.13 -0.91 -32.61
CA GLU A 285 -65.77 -0.97 -31.20
C GLU A 285 -64.39 -1.60 -30.97
N VAL A 286 -63.82 -2.24 -32.01
CA VAL A 286 -62.46 -2.79 -31.95
C VAL A 286 -61.45 -1.64 -31.97
N PRO A 287 -60.63 -1.47 -30.92
CA PRO A 287 -59.59 -0.45 -30.90
C PRO A 287 -58.62 -0.65 -32.07
N VAL A 288 -58.15 0.47 -32.65
CA VAL A 288 -57.20 0.40 -33.79
C VAL A 288 -55.86 -0.24 -33.39
N ALA A 289 -55.45 -0.12 -32.13
CA ALA A 289 -54.29 -0.81 -31.57
C ALA A 289 -54.49 -2.33 -31.38
N GLY A 290 -55.73 -2.82 -31.54
CA GLY A 290 -56.16 -4.15 -31.18
C GLY A 290 -56.54 -4.28 -29.70
N GLU A 291 -57.20 -5.38 -29.36
CA GLU A 291 -57.66 -5.68 -28.01
C GLU A 291 -57.50 -7.18 -27.72
N ASP A 292 -56.91 -7.53 -26.57
CA ASP A 292 -56.98 -8.87 -25.97
C ASP A 292 -57.87 -8.78 -24.75
N ARG A 293 -59.05 -9.42 -24.82
CA ARG A 293 -60.06 -9.28 -23.79
C ARG A 293 -60.92 -10.52 -23.64
N TRP A 294 -61.39 -10.72 -22.40
CA TRP A 294 -62.47 -11.64 -22.07
C TRP A 294 -63.83 -11.02 -22.40
N PHE A 295 -64.56 -11.69 -23.28
CA PHE A 295 -65.92 -11.36 -23.67
C PHE A 295 -66.89 -12.32 -22.98
N LYS A 296 -67.90 -11.76 -22.29
CA LYS A 296 -68.92 -12.54 -21.61
C LYS A 296 -69.91 -13.11 -22.63
N LEU A 297 -70.19 -14.41 -22.57
CA LEU A 297 -71.08 -15.06 -23.52
C LEU A 297 -72.54 -14.63 -23.32
N GLU A 298 -73.23 -14.37 -24.42
CA GLU A 298 -74.62 -13.92 -24.45
C GLU A 298 -75.57 -15.04 -24.90
N PRO A 299 -76.81 -15.08 -24.37
CA PRO A 299 -77.84 -15.99 -24.87
C PRO A 299 -78.45 -15.48 -26.18
N ARG A 300 -78.71 -16.40 -27.12
CA ARG A 300 -79.35 -16.07 -28.42
C ARG A 300 -80.83 -15.68 -28.30
N SER A 301 -81.49 -16.12 -27.24
CA SER A 301 -82.90 -15.83 -26.94
C SER A 301 -83.15 -15.95 -25.44
N SER A 302 -84.27 -15.41 -24.94
CA SER A 302 -84.67 -15.53 -23.52
C SER A 302 -84.83 -16.98 -23.04
N ALA A 303 -84.93 -17.95 -23.96
CA ALA A 303 -85.03 -19.38 -23.65
C ALA A 303 -83.66 -20.09 -23.53
N SER A 304 -82.56 -19.44 -23.94
CA SER A 304 -81.21 -20.03 -23.92
C SER A 304 -80.52 -19.73 -22.59
N ARG A 305 -80.11 -20.77 -21.84
CA ARG A 305 -79.20 -20.60 -20.69
C ARG A 305 -77.77 -20.64 -21.19
N VAL A 306 -76.98 -19.62 -20.85
CA VAL A 306 -75.58 -19.45 -21.26
C VAL A 306 -74.76 -19.06 -20.05
N GLN A 307 -73.56 -19.62 -19.93
CA GLN A 307 -72.58 -19.30 -18.89
C GLN A 307 -71.18 -19.39 -19.50
N GLY A 308 -70.28 -18.52 -19.04
CA GLY A 308 -68.87 -18.53 -19.41
C GLY A 308 -68.41 -17.26 -20.10
N ASP A 309 -67.10 -17.19 -20.30
CA ASP A 309 -66.41 -16.09 -20.98
C ASP A 309 -65.48 -16.67 -22.05
N CYS A 310 -65.26 -15.94 -23.13
CA CYS A 310 -64.32 -16.29 -24.20
C CYS A 310 -63.29 -15.18 -24.37
N GLN A 311 -62.00 -15.54 -24.33
CA GLN A 311 -60.89 -14.63 -24.58
C GLN A 311 -60.60 -14.57 -26.07
N LEU A 312 -60.74 -13.37 -26.64
CA LEU A 312 -60.45 -13.09 -28.05
C LEU A 312 -59.37 -12.02 -28.16
N VAL A 313 -58.47 -12.19 -29.13
CA VAL A 313 -57.56 -11.12 -29.58
C VAL A 313 -58.04 -10.61 -30.94
N LEU A 314 -58.47 -9.36 -30.97
CA LEU A 314 -59.05 -8.70 -32.14
C LEU A 314 -58.08 -7.64 -32.66
N LYS A 315 -57.75 -7.66 -33.96
CA LYS A 315 -56.91 -6.64 -34.60
C LYS A 315 -57.48 -6.23 -35.94
N LEU A 316 -57.70 -4.94 -36.15
CA LEU A 316 -58.11 -4.39 -37.44
C LEU A 316 -56.87 -4.03 -38.26
N ILE A 317 -56.63 -4.78 -39.33
CA ILE A 317 -55.44 -4.67 -40.19
C ILE A 317 -55.81 -4.14 -41.58
N THR A 318 -54.84 -3.58 -42.31
CA THR A 318 -55.01 -3.17 -43.71
C THR A 318 -54.45 -4.24 -44.64
N THR A 319 -55.24 -4.75 -45.59
CA THR A 319 -54.81 -5.80 -46.52
C THR A 319 -54.36 -5.26 -47.88
N GLN A 320 -54.98 -4.19 -48.39
CA GLN A 320 -54.51 -3.46 -49.58
C GLN A 320 -54.54 -1.95 -49.38
N ARG A 321 -53.47 -1.28 -49.82
CA ARG A 321 -53.35 0.19 -49.95
C ARG A 321 -53.02 0.53 -51.38
N ASP A 322 -53.46 1.69 -51.86
CA ASP A 322 -53.10 2.22 -53.18
C ASP A 322 -51.90 3.16 -53.06
N THR A 323 -50.73 2.60 -52.73
CA THR A 323 -49.47 3.35 -52.61
C THR A 323 -48.39 2.73 -53.48
N SER A 324 -47.41 3.53 -53.90
CA SER A 324 -46.25 3.01 -54.68
C SER A 324 -45.51 1.90 -53.92
N MET A 325 -45.46 1.98 -52.58
CA MET A 325 -44.81 0.99 -51.73
C MET A 325 -45.59 -0.33 -51.61
N SER A 326 -46.93 -0.30 -51.60
CA SER A 326 -47.76 -1.52 -51.56
C SER A 326 -47.79 -2.26 -52.90
N GLN A 327 -47.66 -1.53 -54.01
CA GLN A 327 -47.61 -2.10 -55.37
C GLN A 327 -46.33 -2.91 -55.66
N HIS A 328 -45.25 -2.70 -54.89
CA HIS A 328 -43.96 -3.39 -55.04
C HIS A 328 -43.72 -4.48 -53.97
N GLY A 329 -44.77 -4.94 -53.26
CA GLY A 329 -44.63 -5.99 -52.24
C GLY A 329 -43.85 -5.59 -50.98
N ARG A 330 -43.55 -4.30 -50.78
CA ARG A 330 -42.79 -3.80 -49.64
C ARG A 330 -43.72 -3.66 -48.42
N SER A 331 -43.93 -4.81 -47.79
CA SER A 331 -44.98 -5.19 -46.83
C SER A 331 -44.79 -4.61 -45.42
N GLY A 332 -45.28 -3.41 -45.11
CA GLY A 332 -45.49 -2.92 -43.72
C GLY A 332 -44.23 -2.63 -42.88
N PHE A 333 -43.33 -3.60 -42.74
CA PHE A 333 -42.05 -3.60 -42.03
C PHE A 333 -41.13 -2.48 -42.51
N GLN A 334 -40.88 -2.38 -43.83
CA GLN A 334 -40.01 -1.34 -44.40
C GLN A 334 -40.57 0.08 -44.19
N SER A 335 -41.89 0.24 -44.30
CA SER A 335 -42.55 1.53 -44.06
C SER A 335 -42.44 1.94 -42.60
N TYR A 336 -42.61 1.00 -41.67
CA TYR A 336 -42.41 1.25 -40.25
C TYR A 336 -40.96 1.60 -39.93
N LEU A 337 -39.98 0.89 -40.51
CA LEU A 337 -38.54 1.16 -40.35
C LEU A 337 -38.20 2.61 -40.72
N LEU A 338 -38.63 3.03 -41.91
CA LEU A 338 -38.38 4.39 -42.41
C LEU A 338 -39.05 5.45 -41.54
N LEU A 339 -40.28 5.18 -41.12
CA LEU A 339 -41.06 6.08 -40.26
C LEU A 339 -40.41 6.24 -38.88
N LEU A 340 -40.06 5.13 -38.23
CA LEU A 340 -39.37 5.12 -36.94
C LEU A 340 -38.03 5.85 -37.05
N SER A 341 -37.26 5.62 -38.10
CA SER A 341 -35.98 6.30 -38.33
C SER A 341 -36.13 7.82 -38.40
N ARG A 342 -37.16 8.32 -39.11
CA ARG A 342 -37.42 9.76 -39.21
C ARG A 342 -37.89 10.37 -37.89
N LEU A 343 -38.81 9.71 -37.20
CA LEU A 343 -39.30 10.17 -35.91
C LEU A 343 -38.18 10.20 -34.86
N LEU A 344 -37.37 9.14 -34.79
CA LEU A 344 -36.24 9.07 -33.87
C LEU A 344 -35.22 10.20 -34.12
N GLN A 345 -34.89 10.46 -35.40
CA GLN A 345 -34.02 11.57 -35.78
C GLN A 345 -34.59 12.94 -35.41
N PHE A 346 -35.90 13.13 -35.58
CA PHE A 346 -36.58 14.37 -35.26
C PHE A 346 -36.60 14.62 -33.74
N GLU A 347 -37.03 13.63 -32.96
CA GLU A 347 -37.17 13.75 -31.50
C GLU A 347 -35.79 13.95 -30.82
N HIS A 348 -34.75 13.24 -31.27
CA HIS A 348 -33.40 13.41 -30.72
C HIS A 348 -32.83 14.80 -31.04
N ARG A 349 -33.18 15.44 -32.17
CA ARG A 349 -32.74 16.81 -32.48
C ARG A 349 -33.33 17.86 -31.54
N ALA A 350 -34.46 17.57 -30.90
CA ALA A 350 -35.09 18.45 -29.93
C ALA A 350 -34.43 18.38 -28.53
N GLU A 351 -33.61 17.35 -28.29
CA GLU A 351 -32.76 17.20 -27.10
C GLU A 351 -31.41 17.91 -27.25
N GLU A 352 -30.72 18.18 -26.13
CA GLU A 352 -29.41 18.85 -26.19
C GLU A 352 -28.39 17.98 -26.96
N PRO A 353 -27.64 18.54 -27.95
CA PRO A 353 -26.78 17.79 -28.86
C PRO A 353 -25.69 16.90 -28.23
N ASN A 354 -25.42 17.06 -26.93
CA ASN A 354 -24.34 16.40 -26.20
C ASN A 354 -24.82 15.46 -25.07
N SER A 355 -26.13 15.26 -24.93
CA SER A 355 -26.74 14.42 -23.91
C SER A 355 -26.65 12.95 -24.34
N SER A 356 -25.62 12.22 -23.90
CA SER A 356 -25.54 10.76 -24.10
C SER A 356 -26.53 9.96 -23.21
N SER A 357 -27.51 10.64 -22.62
CA SER A 357 -28.49 10.08 -21.69
C SER A 357 -29.88 9.90 -22.29
N TRP A 358 -30.10 10.31 -23.54
CA TRP A 358 -31.40 10.14 -24.18
C TRP A 358 -31.73 8.65 -24.39
N ARG A 359 -32.88 8.23 -23.86
CA ARG A 359 -33.33 6.83 -23.81
C ARG A 359 -34.32 6.46 -24.93
N GLY A 360 -34.31 7.20 -26.04
CA GLY A 360 -35.24 6.98 -27.14
C GLY A 360 -36.68 7.37 -26.82
N GLU A 361 -36.87 8.40 -25.99
CA GLU A 361 -38.20 8.87 -25.58
C GLU A 361 -38.94 9.47 -26.79
N LEU A 362 -40.09 8.89 -27.15
CA LEU A 362 -40.93 9.38 -28.24
C LEU A 362 -42.11 10.18 -27.70
N SER A 363 -42.46 11.28 -28.36
CA SER A 363 -43.65 12.05 -28.00
C SER A 363 -44.93 11.21 -28.10
N GLY A 364 -45.95 11.54 -27.31
CA GLY A 364 -47.26 10.86 -27.36
C GLY A 364 -47.85 10.77 -28.78
N PRO A 365 -47.79 11.83 -29.61
CA PRO A 365 -48.16 11.77 -31.02
C PRO A 365 -47.31 10.80 -31.85
N ALA A 366 -45.98 10.81 -31.70
CA ALA A 366 -45.08 9.92 -32.44
C ALA A 366 -45.31 8.45 -32.10
N ALA A 367 -45.45 8.15 -30.81
CA ALA A 367 -45.80 6.81 -30.31
C ALA A 367 -47.16 6.34 -30.86
N THR A 368 -48.15 7.24 -30.92
CA THR A 368 -49.48 6.95 -31.47
C THR A 368 -49.40 6.61 -32.96
N VAL A 369 -48.67 7.40 -33.75
CA VAL A 369 -48.49 7.17 -35.19
C VAL A 369 -47.83 5.81 -35.46
N LEU A 370 -46.77 5.48 -34.71
CA LEU A 370 -46.10 4.19 -34.84
C LEU A 370 -47.00 3.03 -34.42
N CYS A 371 -47.70 3.14 -33.28
CA CYS A 371 -48.63 2.11 -32.81
C CYS A 371 -49.72 1.81 -33.85
N LEU A 372 -50.37 2.85 -34.38
CA LEU A 372 -51.39 2.71 -35.43
C LEU A 372 -50.80 2.07 -36.70
N HIS A 373 -49.61 2.49 -37.13
CA HIS A 373 -48.98 1.93 -38.32
C HIS A 373 -48.58 0.46 -38.14
N GLY A 374 -48.04 0.09 -36.98
CA GLY A 374 -47.66 -1.29 -36.64
C GLY A 374 -48.87 -2.22 -36.59
N ALA A 375 -49.95 -1.79 -35.92
CA ALA A 375 -51.20 -2.55 -35.84
C ALA A 375 -51.85 -2.73 -37.22
N GLN A 376 -51.97 -1.66 -38.00
CA GLN A 376 -52.53 -1.72 -39.35
C GLN A 376 -51.70 -2.58 -40.31
N SER A 377 -50.38 -2.66 -40.10
CA SER A 377 -49.47 -3.48 -40.90
C SER A 377 -49.35 -4.93 -40.40
N ASN A 378 -50.06 -5.30 -39.33
CA ASN A 378 -50.02 -6.62 -38.69
C ASN A 378 -48.60 -7.08 -38.31
N LEU A 379 -47.77 -6.15 -37.84
CA LEU A 379 -46.42 -6.49 -37.37
C LEU A 379 -46.49 -7.27 -36.05
N SER A 380 -45.69 -8.33 -35.94
CA SER A 380 -45.56 -9.09 -34.68
C SER A 380 -44.76 -8.30 -33.64
N ALA A 381 -44.87 -8.69 -32.36
CA ALA A 381 -44.07 -8.09 -31.30
C ALA A 381 -42.56 -8.26 -31.55
N LEU A 382 -42.15 -9.43 -32.04
CA LEU A 382 -40.76 -9.68 -32.45
C LEU A 382 -40.30 -8.75 -33.58
N GLN A 383 -41.10 -8.58 -34.63
CA GLN A 383 -40.77 -7.68 -35.74
C GLN A 383 -40.63 -6.22 -35.27
N LEU A 384 -41.47 -5.78 -34.34
CA LEU A 384 -41.37 -4.44 -33.74
C LEU A 384 -40.08 -4.31 -32.91
N ALA A 385 -39.75 -5.29 -32.07
CA ALA A 385 -38.51 -5.29 -31.28
C ALA A 385 -37.26 -5.23 -32.18
N VAL A 386 -37.24 -6.02 -33.26
CA VAL A 386 -36.16 -6.01 -34.28
C VAL A 386 -36.06 -4.65 -34.96
N LEU A 387 -37.18 -4.06 -35.38
CA LEU A 387 -37.21 -2.74 -36.02
C LEU A 387 -36.68 -1.64 -35.10
N HIS A 388 -37.08 -1.66 -33.83
CA HIS A 388 -36.58 -0.72 -32.83
C HIS A 388 -35.08 -0.89 -32.59
N TRP A 389 -34.58 -2.12 -32.48
CA TRP A 389 -33.14 -2.37 -32.41
C TRP A 389 -32.39 -1.86 -33.67
N GLN A 390 -32.83 -2.25 -34.87
CA GLN A 390 -32.15 -1.91 -36.12
C GLN A 390 -32.05 -0.39 -36.34
N VAL A 391 -33.12 0.34 -36.05
CA VAL A 391 -33.15 1.79 -36.22
C VAL A 391 -32.32 2.47 -35.12
N SER A 392 -32.51 2.10 -33.86
CA SER A 392 -31.81 2.73 -32.73
C SER A 392 -30.31 2.43 -32.72
N SER A 393 -29.89 1.21 -33.04
CA SER A 393 -28.46 0.84 -33.11
C SER A 393 -27.73 1.58 -34.24
N ARG A 394 -28.35 1.74 -35.41
CA ARG A 394 -27.81 2.55 -36.51
C ARG A 394 -27.78 4.03 -36.17
N HIS A 395 -28.85 4.55 -35.56
CA HIS A 395 -28.89 5.95 -35.12
C HIS A 395 -27.81 6.25 -34.09
N HIS A 396 -27.56 5.33 -33.15
CA HIS A 396 -26.52 5.43 -32.13
C HIS A 396 -25.12 5.70 -32.71
N GLN A 397 -24.80 5.10 -33.86
CA GLN A 397 -23.51 5.29 -34.53
C GLN A 397 -23.31 6.73 -35.04
N THR A 398 -24.40 7.46 -35.26
CA THR A 398 -24.37 8.87 -35.69
C THR A 398 -24.67 9.87 -34.57
N CYS A 399 -25.52 9.50 -33.61
CA CYS A 399 -25.95 10.32 -32.49
C CYS A 399 -26.03 9.44 -31.24
N THR A 400 -25.19 9.69 -30.25
CA THR A 400 -25.02 8.77 -29.11
C THR A 400 -26.28 8.64 -28.27
N LEU A 401 -26.89 7.46 -28.30
CA LEU A 401 -27.97 7.04 -27.39
C LEU A 401 -27.43 6.49 -26.07
N ASP A 402 -28.28 6.45 -25.03
CA ASP A 402 -28.00 5.72 -23.79
C ASP A 402 -27.81 4.21 -24.08
N TYR A 403 -26.67 3.65 -23.66
CA TYR A 403 -26.40 2.23 -23.85
C TYR A 403 -27.34 1.34 -23.03
N GLY A 404 -27.91 1.84 -21.94
CA GLY A 404 -28.91 1.11 -21.15
C GLY A 404 -30.22 0.93 -21.91
N TYR A 405 -30.62 1.93 -22.71
CA TYR A 405 -31.73 1.79 -23.65
C TYR A 405 -31.45 0.74 -24.71
N LEU A 406 -30.27 0.77 -25.35
CA LEU A 406 -29.89 -0.23 -26.35
C LEU A 406 -29.83 -1.65 -25.76
N LEU A 407 -29.31 -1.79 -24.54
CA LEU A 407 -29.31 -3.06 -23.82
C LEU A 407 -30.74 -3.56 -23.57
N GLY A 408 -31.64 -2.67 -23.15
CA GLY A 408 -33.05 -3.00 -22.97
C GLY A 408 -33.74 -3.44 -24.27
N LEU A 409 -33.39 -2.87 -25.42
CA LEU A 409 -33.88 -3.34 -26.72
C LEU A 409 -33.40 -4.75 -27.06
N LEU A 410 -32.14 -5.09 -26.74
CA LEU A 410 -31.61 -6.44 -26.92
C LEU A 410 -32.33 -7.45 -26.01
N GLU A 411 -32.61 -7.07 -24.76
CA GLU A 411 -33.35 -7.90 -23.80
C GLU A 411 -34.80 -8.10 -24.23
N ASP A 412 -35.47 -7.04 -24.70
CA ASP A 412 -36.84 -7.10 -25.22
C ASP A 412 -36.94 -7.99 -26.45
N MET A 413 -36.00 -7.84 -27.39
CA MET A 413 -35.92 -8.69 -28.56
C MET A 413 -35.64 -10.15 -28.19
N GLN A 414 -34.73 -10.41 -27.25
CA GLN A 414 -34.44 -11.77 -26.77
C GLN A 414 -35.70 -12.43 -26.19
N ALA A 415 -36.46 -11.71 -25.35
CA ALA A 415 -37.69 -12.22 -24.74
C ALA A 415 -38.74 -12.62 -25.79
N HIS A 416 -39.01 -11.75 -26.76
CA HIS A 416 -39.98 -12.04 -27.82
C HIS A 416 -39.48 -13.10 -28.82
N TRP A 417 -38.16 -13.25 -28.94
CA TRP A 417 -37.56 -14.26 -29.82
C TRP A 417 -37.80 -15.68 -29.28
N GLU A 418 -37.68 -15.86 -27.95
CA GLU A 418 -37.97 -17.14 -27.29
C GLU A 418 -39.44 -17.57 -27.48
N GLU A 419 -40.37 -16.62 -27.65
CA GLU A 419 -41.80 -16.88 -27.85
C GLU A 419 -42.18 -17.18 -29.32
N ALA A 420 -41.48 -16.61 -30.31
CA ALA A 420 -41.83 -16.71 -31.73
C ALA A 420 -40.57 -16.81 -32.62
N ALA A 421 -39.96 -18.00 -32.71
CA ALA A 421 -38.62 -18.22 -33.26
C ALA A 421 -38.44 -18.07 -34.79
N SER A 422 -39.33 -17.38 -35.52
CA SER A 422 -39.23 -17.28 -36.99
C SER A 422 -39.43 -15.86 -37.51
N LEU A 423 -38.41 -15.34 -38.19
CA LEU A 423 -38.49 -14.17 -39.06
C LEU A 423 -38.28 -14.58 -40.53
N PRO A 424 -38.79 -13.81 -41.50
CA PRO A 424 -38.41 -13.96 -42.90
C PRO A 424 -36.90 -13.77 -43.10
N GLN A 425 -36.27 -14.58 -43.97
CA GLN A 425 -34.83 -14.58 -44.21
C GLN A 425 -34.26 -13.17 -44.49
N GLU A 426 -34.92 -12.35 -45.33
CA GLU A 426 -34.46 -10.98 -45.63
C GLU A 426 -34.42 -10.07 -44.38
N GLN A 427 -35.32 -10.28 -43.41
CA GLN A 427 -35.36 -9.51 -42.16
C GLN A 427 -34.28 -9.99 -41.19
N GLU A 428 -34.00 -11.29 -41.20
CA GLU A 428 -32.95 -11.95 -40.43
C GLU A 428 -31.55 -11.50 -40.88
N GLU A 429 -31.29 -11.48 -42.19
CA GLU A 429 -30.04 -10.95 -42.78
C GLU A 429 -29.85 -9.47 -42.43
N SER A 430 -30.89 -8.64 -42.57
CA SER A 430 -30.84 -7.22 -42.20
C SER A 430 -30.60 -7.01 -40.69
N LEU A 431 -31.07 -7.92 -39.83
CA LEU A 431 -30.79 -7.90 -38.40
C LEU A 431 -29.32 -8.25 -38.13
N ALA A 432 -28.78 -9.25 -38.81
CA ALA A 432 -27.37 -9.60 -38.75
C ALA A 432 -26.47 -8.42 -39.12
N ASP A 433 -26.78 -7.74 -40.22
CA ASP A 433 -26.06 -6.53 -40.63
C ASP A 433 -26.06 -5.45 -39.55
N SER A 434 -27.18 -5.30 -38.82
CA SER A 434 -27.27 -4.34 -37.72
C SER A 434 -26.41 -4.72 -36.51
N PHE A 435 -26.31 -6.02 -36.20
CA PHE A 435 -25.43 -6.52 -35.14
C PHE A 435 -23.96 -6.32 -35.52
N SER A 436 -23.59 -6.65 -36.75
CA SER A 436 -22.22 -6.48 -37.25
C SER A 436 -21.82 -5.01 -37.26
N ALA A 437 -22.67 -4.12 -37.76
CA ALA A 437 -22.39 -2.69 -37.73
C ALA A 437 -22.23 -2.14 -36.30
N PHE A 438 -23.05 -2.60 -35.34
CA PHE A 438 -22.94 -2.17 -33.95
C PHE A 438 -21.69 -2.76 -33.26
N SER A 439 -21.36 -4.02 -33.52
CA SER A 439 -20.16 -4.66 -32.95
C SER A 439 -18.88 -4.00 -33.45
N GLU A 440 -18.78 -3.74 -34.77
CA GLU A 440 -17.66 -3.04 -35.38
C GLU A 440 -17.48 -1.64 -34.79
N PHE A 441 -18.57 -0.89 -34.65
CA PHE A 441 -18.57 0.42 -33.99
C PHE A 441 -18.09 0.31 -32.53
N GLY A 442 -18.62 -0.64 -31.76
CA GLY A 442 -18.20 -0.89 -30.38
C GLY A 442 -16.71 -1.23 -30.27
N LEU A 443 -16.20 -2.12 -31.12
CA LEU A 443 -14.78 -2.49 -31.19
C LEU A 443 -13.89 -1.30 -31.58
N GLN A 444 -14.37 -0.42 -32.47
CA GLN A 444 -13.68 0.83 -32.82
C GLN A 444 -13.57 1.78 -31.62
N LEU A 445 -14.63 1.91 -30.82
CA LEU A 445 -14.59 2.69 -29.58
C LEU A 445 -13.63 2.07 -28.55
N LEU A 446 -13.64 0.74 -28.40
CA LEU A 446 -12.71 0.03 -27.50
C LEU A 446 -11.24 0.16 -27.93
N ARG A 447 -10.96 0.25 -29.24
CA ARG A 447 -9.62 0.59 -29.76
C ARG A 447 -9.16 1.97 -29.29
N GLN A 448 -10.08 2.89 -29.04
CA GLN A 448 -9.82 4.25 -28.55
C GLN A 448 -10.38 4.47 -27.14
N ILE A 449 -10.32 3.44 -26.28
CA ILE A 449 -10.92 3.44 -24.94
C ILE A 449 -10.49 4.64 -24.08
N ARG A 450 -9.24 5.09 -24.21
CA ARG A 450 -8.70 6.23 -23.46
C ARG A 450 -9.31 7.57 -23.87
N ASP A 451 -9.78 7.67 -25.11
CA ASP A 451 -10.35 8.89 -25.68
C ASP A 451 -11.86 8.97 -25.40
N TYR A 452 -12.59 7.85 -25.55
CA TYR A 452 -14.05 7.81 -25.37
C TYR A 452 -14.51 7.45 -23.96
N PHE A 453 -13.72 6.67 -23.23
CA PHE A 453 -14.08 6.14 -21.91
C PHE A 453 -12.99 6.37 -20.86
N PRO A 454 -12.54 7.61 -20.63
CA PRO A 454 -11.45 7.89 -19.72
C PRO A 454 -11.77 7.49 -18.27
N ALA A 455 -10.80 6.85 -17.61
CA ALA A 455 -10.91 6.33 -16.25
C ALA A 455 -11.21 7.41 -15.19
N THR A 456 -10.90 8.67 -15.49
CA THR A 456 -11.18 9.83 -14.63
C THR A 456 -12.66 10.24 -14.61
N ASN A 457 -13.47 9.74 -15.56
CA ASN A 457 -14.89 10.09 -15.68
C ASN A 457 -15.77 8.87 -15.37
N SER A 458 -16.42 8.89 -14.20
CA SER A 458 -17.31 7.81 -13.75
C SER A 458 -18.49 7.55 -14.70
N THR A 459 -19.04 8.59 -15.32
CA THR A 459 -20.12 8.45 -16.32
C THR A 459 -19.62 7.74 -17.57
N ALA A 460 -18.39 8.02 -18.02
CA ALA A 460 -17.80 7.37 -19.17
C ALA A 460 -17.49 5.88 -18.87
N VAL A 461 -17.01 5.58 -17.67
CA VAL A 461 -16.79 4.19 -17.22
C VAL A 461 -18.11 3.41 -17.13
N TYR A 462 -19.19 4.03 -16.65
CA TYR A 462 -20.52 3.40 -16.65
C TYR A 462 -21.05 3.15 -18.06
N ARG A 463 -20.84 4.08 -19.00
CA ARG A 463 -21.18 3.88 -20.41
C ARG A 463 -20.39 2.72 -21.03
N LEU A 464 -19.11 2.58 -20.70
CA LEU A 464 -18.29 1.44 -21.10
C LEU A 464 -18.84 0.12 -20.54
N GLU A 465 -19.25 0.08 -19.27
CA GLU A 465 -19.89 -1.10 -18.67
C GLU A 465 -21.10 -1.56 -19.47
N LEU A 466 -21.99 -0.62 -19.82
CA LEU A 466 -23.18 -0.90 -20.59
C LEU A 466 -22.86 -1.33 -22.03
N LEU A 467 -21.88 -0.71 -22.69
CA LEU A 467 -21.41 -1.14 -24.01
C LEU A 467 -20.89 -2.59 -23.97
N LEU A 468 -20.08 -2.95 -22.97
CA LEU A 468 -19.57 -4.32 -22.80
C LEU A 468 -20.70 -5.31 -22.57
N LYS A 469 -21.74 -4.93 -21.81
CA LYS A 469 -22.96 -5.75 -21.64
C LYS A 469 -23.72 -5.93 -22.95
N CYS A 470 -23.86 -4.88 -23.77
CA CYS A 470 -24.46 -5.00 -25.10
C CYS A 470 -23.68 -5.99 -25.99
N LEU A 471 -22.36 -5.84 -26.07
CA LEU A 471 -21.51 -6.75 -26.86
C LEU A 471 -21.60 -8.20 -26.36
N SER A 472 -21.61 -8.40 -25.04
CA SER A 472 -21.80 -9.72 -24.42
C SER A 472 -23.16 -10.33 -24.75
N LYS A 473 -24.23 -9.52 -24.72
CA LYS A 473 -25.58 -9.98 -25.08
C LYS A 473 -25.69 -10.40 -26.55
N LEU A 474 -25.03 -9.69 -27.47
CA LEU A 474 -25.01 -10.06 -28.88
C LEU A 474 -24.44 -11.47 -29.12
N GLN A 475 -23.49 -11.92 -28.28
CA GLN A 475 -22.95 -13.28 -28.36
C GLN A 475 -23.99 -14.37 -28.04
N LEU A 476 -25.04 -14.07 -27.26
CA LEU A 476 -26.04 -15.08 -26.88
C LEU A 476 -26.98 -15.48 -28.01
N PHE A 477 -26.98 -14.74 -29.12
CA PHE A 477 -27.76 -15.08 -30.32
C PHE A 477 -27.07 -16.16 -31.19
N GLN A 478 -25.99 -16.79 -30.70
CA GLN A 478 -25.15 -17.78 -31.40
C GLN A 478 -25.77 -19.18 -31.63
N PRO A 479 -26.57 -19.79 -30.72
CA PRO A 479 -26.97 -21.19 -30.89
C PRO A 479 -28.07 -21.45 -31.93
N SER A 480 -28.77 -20.42 -32.40
CA SER A 480 -30.03 -20.59 -33.14
C SER A 480 -30.04 -19.96 -34.55
N PHE A 481 -29.09 -19.09 -34.89
CA PHE A 481 -29.27 -18.17 -36.04
C PHE A 481 -28.10 -18.03 -37.04
N GLU A 482 -26.87 -18.46 -36.74
CA GLU A 482 -25.68 -18.08 -37.57
C GLU A 482 -25.51 -16.55 -37.79
N ILE A 483 -26.24 -15.69 -37.03
CA ILE A 483 -26.26 -14.22 -37.11
C ILE A 483 -25.19 -13.55 -36.22
N CYS A 484 -24.26 -14.31 -35.63
CA CYS A 484 -23.27 -13.75 -34.70
C CYS A 484 -22.34 -12.75 -35.42
N PRO A 485 -22.21 -11.50 -34.94
CA PRO A 485 -21.40 -10.49 -35.61
C PRO A 485 -19.89 -10.64 -35.37
N PHE A 486 -19.49 -11.61 -34.54
CA PHE A 486 -18.09 -11.88 -34.21
C PHE A 486 -17.58 -13.05 -35.06
N GLU A 487 -16.53 -12.79 -35.85
CA GLU A 487 -15.85 -13.81 -36.66
C GLU A 487 -15.17 -14.87 -35.76
N THR A 488 -14.76 -14.47 -34.55
CA THR A 488 -14.20 -15.33 -33.51
C THR A 488 -14.99 -15.21 -32.20
N GLU A 489 -14.49 -15.77 -31.10
CA GLU A 489 -15.08 -15.51 -29.78
C GLU A 489 -14.95 -14.01 -29.41
N LEU A 490 -16.00 -13.42 -28.83
CA LEU A 490 -16.03 -11.99 -28.44
C LEU A 490 -14.80 -11.55 -27.63
N ASN A 491 -14.34 -12.38 -26.70
CA ASN A 491 -13.14 -12.14 -25.89
C ASN A 491 -11.89 -11.92 -26.77
N MET A 492 -11.75 -12.64 -27.87
CA MET A 492 -10.61 -12.58 -28.80
C MET A 492 -10.67 -11.32 -29.66
N ASP A 493 -11.84 -10.96 -30.19
CA ASP A 493 -12.02 -9.76 -30.98
C ASP A 493 -11.82 -8.49 -30.15
N VAL A 494 -12.35 -8.47 -28.92
CA VAL A 494 -12.09 -7.39 -27.96
C VAL A 494 -10.61 -7.33 -27.61
N ALA A 495 -9.96 -8.46 -27.31
CA ALA A 495 -8.53 -8.50 -27.03
C ALA A 495 -7.70 -7.99 -28.22
N ALA A 496 -8.09 -8.29 -29.47
CA ALA A 496 -7.43 -7.80 -30.66
C ALA A 496 -7.62 -6.28 -30.86
N ALA A 497 -8.83 -5.76 -30.64
CA ALA A 497 -9.11 -4.33 -30.67
C ALA A 497 -8.29 -3.57 -29.62
N LEU A 498 -8.23 -4.09 -28.39
CA LEU A 498 -7.43 -3.51 -27.31
C LEU A 498 -5.93 -3.54 -27.62
N LYS A 499 -5.40 -4.65 -28.15
CA LYS A 499 -3.98 -4.72 -28.56
C LYS A 499 -3.62 -3.69 -29.63
N ARG A 500 -4.49 -3.49 -30.61
CA ARG A 500 -4.32 -2.44 -31.63
C ARG A 500 -4.41 -1.04 -31.01
N GLY A 501 -5.39 -0.83 -30.14
CA GLY A 501 -5.58 0.44 -29.44
C GLY A 501 -4.39 0.84 -28.56
N ASN A 502 -3.85 -0.11 -27.79
CA ASN A 502 -2.66 0.09 -26.96
C ASN A 502 -1.44 0.46 -27.81
N ARG A 503 -1.25 -0.20 -28.97
CA ARG A 503 -0.17 0.14 -29.91
C ARG A 503 -0.34 1.55 -30.45
N ASP A 504 -1.51 1.88 -30.99
CA ASP A 504 -1.76 3.18 -31.61
C ASP A 504 -1.59 4.32 -30.59
N TRP A 505 -2.11 4.12 -29.36
CA TRP A 505 -1.96 5.10 -28.28
C TRP A 505 -0.49 5.29 -27.92
N TYR A 506 0.27 4.21 -27.76
CA TYR A 506 1.70 4.27 -27.46
C TYR A 506 2.48 4.98 -28.56
N ASP A 507 2.24 4.64 -29.83
CA ASP A 507 2.95 5.24 -30.96
C ASP A 507 2.63 6.74 -31.09
N ARG A 508 1.36 7.15 -30.86
CA ARG A 508 0.99 8.58 -30.77
C ARG A 508 1.72 9.28 -29.63
N LEU A 509 1.81 8.65 -28.47
CA LEU A 509 2.49 9.20 -27.30
C LEU A 509 4.00 9.32 -27.52
N LEU A 510 4.63 8.31 -28.13
CA LEU A 510 6.04 8.30 -28.51
C LEU A 510 6.36 9.43 -29.47
N ASN A 511 5.58 9.56 -30.55
CA ASN A 511 5.77 10.63 -31.54
C ASN A 511 5.51 12.04 -30.97
N ALA A 512 4.69 12.16 -29.92
CA ALA A 512 4.42 13.45 -29.28
C ALA A 512 5.50 13.84 -28.24
N GLN A 513 5.97 12.87 -27.44
CA GLN A 513 6.85 13.14 -26.28
C GLN A 513 8.33 12.89 -26.57
N SER A 514 8.67 11.80 -27.28
CA SER A 514 10.05 11.39 -27.59
C SER A 514 10.21 10.90 -29.03
N PRO A 515 10.10 11.80 -30.03
CA PRO A 515 10.33 11.45 -31.43
C PRO A 515 11.72 10.85 -31.64
N ARG A 516 11.82 9.80 -32.47
CA ARG A 516 13.07 9.07 -32.69
C ARG A 516 14.14 9.90 -33.41
N GLU A 517 13.74 10.97 -34.10
CA GLU A 517 14.63 11.86 -34.85
C GLU A 517 15.36 12.89 -33.96
N GLN A 518 14.93 13.07 -32.70
CA GLN A 518 15.56 14.02 -31.78
C GLN A 518 16.93 13.52 -31.28
N PRO A 519 17.82 14.43 -30.86
CA PRO A 519 19.10 14.02 -30.25
C PRO A 519 18.88 13.33 -28.90
N GLY A 520 19.73 12.35 -28.57
CA GLY A 520 19.63 11.50 -27.38
C GLY A 520 19.23 12.20 -26.06
N PRO A 521 19.86 13.32 -25.64
CA PRO A 521 19.48 14.01 -24.40
C PRO A 521 18.05 14.59 -24.40
N GLN A 522 17.56 15.07 -25.55
CA GLN A 522 16.17 15.55 -25.67
C GLN A 522 15.19 14.38 -25.70
N ARG A 523 15.57 13.30 -26.39
CA ARG A 523 14.82 12.03 -26.37
C ARG A 523 14.68 11.47 -24.96
N LEU A 524 15.70 11.58 -24.12
CA LEU A 524 15.66 11.14 -22.72
C LEU A 524 14.60 11.86 -21.91
N ALA A 525 14.58 13.19 -21.95
CA ALA A 525 13.55 13.96 -21.25
C ALA A 525 12.13 13.63 -21.74
N GLY A 526 11.99 13.38 -23.05
CA GLY A 526 10.74 12.90 -23.65
C GLY A 526 10.34 11.49 -23.19
N LEU A 527 11.31 10.58 -23.10
CA LEU A 527 11.08 9.18 -22.75
C LEU A 527 10.70 9.03 -21.28
N VAL A 528 11.25 9.86 -20.39
CA VAL A 528 10.79 9.94 -18.99
C VAL A 528 9.30 10.30 -18.92
N LYS A 529 8.87 11.35 -19.65
CA LYS A 529 7.45 11.75 -19.69
C LYS A 529 6.55 10.65 -20.28
N LEU A 530 7.04 9.94 -21.28
CA LEU A 530 6.32 8.81 -21.87
C LEU A 530 6.18 7.66 -20.89
N ALA A 531 7.26 7.26 -20.21
CA ALA A 531 7.23 6.20 -19.21
C ALA A 531 6.27 6.57 -18.06
N ASP A 532 6.25 7.84 -17.65
CA ASP A 532 5.33 8.35 -16.64
C ASP A 532 3.87 8.24 -17.08
N ALA A 533 3.56 8.65 -18.31
CA ALA A 533 2.21 8.49 -18.85
C ALA A 533 1.79 7.02 -19.00
N VAL A 534 2.72 6.11 -19.32
CA VAL A 534 2.47 4.66 -19.32
C VAL A 534 2.20 4.14 -17.91
N TYR A 535 2.97 4.58 -16.92
CA TYR A 535 2.77 4.19 -15.52
C TYR A 535 1.38 4.61 -15.01
N GLU A 536 1.00 5.87 -15.21
CA GLU A 536 -0.31 6.41 -14.80
C GLU A 536 -1.47 5.69 -15.51
N ASP A 537 -1.30 5.36 -16.78
CA ASP A 537 -2.28 4.58 -17.55
C ASP A 537 -2.42 3.16 -17.00
N LEU A 538 -1.31 2.47 -16.71
CA LEU A 538 -1.32 1.12 -16.13
C LEU A 538 -1.99 1.10 -14.76
N GLN A 539 -1.78 2.13 -13.93
CA GLN A 539 -2.46 2.27 -12.65
C GLN A 539 -3.98 2.36 -12.83
N SER A 540 -4.43 3.16 -13.80
CA SER A 540 -5.86 3.28 -14.15
C SER A 540 -6.43 1.97 -14.71
N CYS A 541 -5.66 1.29 -15.57
CA CYS A 541 -6.01 -0.01 -16.13
C CYS A 541 -6.21 -1.08 -15.06
N TYR A 542 -5.32 -1.12 -14.06
CA TYR A 542 -5.41 -2.05 -12.94
C TYR A 542 -6.60 -1.76 -12.03
N GLY A 543 -6.79 -0.48 -11.66
CA GLY A 543 -7.80 -0.09 -10.67
C GLY A 543 -9.24 -0.14 -11.17
N ILE A 544 -9.47 0.17 -12.45
CA ILE A 544 -10.83 0.36 -13.00
C ILE A 544 -11.15 -0.66 -14.10
N TYR A 545 -10.35 -0.72 -15.17
CA TYR A 545 -10.70 -1.54 -16.33
C TYR A 545 -10.56 -3.05 -16.10
N ALA A 546 -9.59 -3.49 -15.30
CA ALA A 546 -9.33 -4.91 -15.07
C ALA A 546 -10.56 -5.68 -14.58
N SER A 547 -11.23 -5.17 -13.54
CA SER A 547 -12.41 -5.81 -12.95
C SER A 547 -13.62 -5.77 -13.89
N LEU A 548 -13.78 -4.66 -14.63
CA LEU A 548 -14.88 -4.45 -15.56
C LEU A 548 -14.85 -5.47 -16.72
N PHE A 549 -13.71 -5.59 -17.39
CA PHE A 549 -13.55 -6.51 -18.52
C PHE A 549 -13.61 -7.97 -18.08
N HIS A 550 -13.02 -8.31 -16.93
CA HIS A 550 -13.03 -9.68 -16.42
C HIS A 550 -14.44 -10.12 -15.96
N SER A 551 -15.19 -9.22 -15.32
CA SER A 551 -16.53 -9.56 -14.82
C SER A 551 -17.53 -9.82 -15.95
N ILE A 552 -17.51 -9.00 -17.01
CA ILE A 552 -18.52 -9.03 -18.08
C ILE A 552 -18.13 -9.98 -19.21
N ILE A 553 -16.95 -9.80 -19.82
CA ILE A 553 -16.55 -10.52 -21.05
C ILE A 553 -15.38 -11.49 -20.85
N LYS A 554 -14.93 -11.70 -19.61
CA LYS A 554 -13.86 -12.64 -19.23
C LYS A 554 -12.50 -12.36 -19.91
N VAL A 555 -12.24 -11.10 -20.27
CA VAL A 555 -10.94 -10.68 -20.82
C VAL A 555 -10.05 -10.16 -19.69
N ASP A 556 -8.82 -10.68 -19.58
CA ASP A 556 -7.79 -10.14 -18.70
C ASP A 556 -7.15 -8.89 -19.33
N PHE A 557 -7.87 -7.77 -19.21
CA PHE A 557 -7.50 -6.48 -19.79
C PHE A 557 -6.14 -5.98 -19.29
N PHE A 558 -5.88 -6.12 -17.99
CA PHE A 558 -4.68 -5.58 -17.37
C PHE A 558 -3.43 -6.34 -17.82
N THR A 559 -3.44 -7.68 -17.73
CA THR A 559 -2.31 -8.50 -18.16
C THR A 559 -1.98 -8.28 -19.64
N LEU A 560 -3.01 -8.19 -20.49
CA LEU A 560 -2.85 -7.91 -21.91
C LEU A 560 -2.19 -6.55 -22.17
N THR A 561 -2.68 -5.50 -21.51
CA THR A 561 -2.18 -4.12 -21.69
C THR A 561 -0.78 -3.96 -21.11
N PHE A 562 -0.55 -4.46 -19.90
CA PHE A 562 0.74 -4.45 -19.23
C PHE A 562 1.83 -5.11 -20.08
N ARG A 563 1.60 -6.36 -20.52
CA ARG A 563 2.59 -7.12 -21.32
C ARG A 563 2.95 -6.44 -22.62
N GLN A 564 2.02 -5.69 -23.21
CA GLN A 564 2.30 -4.95 -24.42
C GLN A 564 3.10 -3.69 -24.10
N LEU A 565 2.60 -2.83 -23.22
CA LEU A 565 3.21 -1.52 -22.93
C LEU A 565 4.60 -1.65 -22.28
N GLU A 566 4.81 -2.60 -21.37
CA GLU A 566 6.12 -2.82 -20.73
C GLU A 566 7.19 -3.12 -21.78
N ARG A 567 6.86 -3.95 -22.78
CA ARG A 567 7.77 -4.31 -23.87
C ARG A 567 8.11 -3.11 -24.74
N LEU A 568 7.15 -2.25 -25.05
CA LEU A 568 7.39 -1.09 -25.92
C LEU A 568 8.27 -0.05 -25.24
N VAL A 569 8.01 0.20 -23.96
CA VAL A 569 8.86 1.11 -23.18
C VAL A 569 10.26 0.52 -23.00
N ALA A 570 10.36 -0.79 -22.73
CA ALA A 570 11.64 -1.47 -22.61
C ALA A 570 12.48 -1.34 -23.89
N GLU A 571 11.89 -1.58 -25.06
CA GLU A 571 12.56 -1.45 -26.36
C GLU A 571 13.16 -0.04 -26.55
N GLU A 572 12.38 1.02 -26.29
CA GLU A 572 12.88 2.40 -26.40
C GLU A 572 13.94 2.74 -25.35
N ALA A 573 13.77 2.27 -24.12
CA ALA A 573 14.72 2.49 -23.03
C ALA A 573 16.07 1.80 -23.28
N TRP A 574 16.07 0.58 -23.81
CA TRP A 574 17.29 -0.14 -24.19
C TRP A 574 18.07 0.61 -25.25
N VAL A 575 17.41 1.00 -26.34
CA VAL A 575 18.04 1.71 -27.46
C VAL A 575 18.65 3.03 -26.99
N LEU A 576 17.91 3.80 -26.19
CA LEU A 576 18.37 5.11 -25.74
C LEU A 576 19.52 4.98 -24.73
N THR A 577 19.48 4.00 -23.83
CA THR A 577 20.55 3.82 -22.83
C THR A 577 21.85 3.39 -23.49
N GLU A 578 21.80 2.51 -24.49
CA GLU A 578 22.97 2.15 -25.32
C GLU A 578 23.53 3.34 -26.10
N GLU A 579 22.66 4.18 -26.68
CA GLU A 579 23.08 5.40 -27.40
C GLU A 579 23.80 6.41 -26.48
N LEU A 580 23.33 6.54 -25.24
CA LEU A 580 23.81 7.54 -24.27
C LEU A 580 24.99 7.04 -23.41
N SER A 581 25.14 5.73 -23.23
CA SER A 581 26.22 5.09 -22.47
C SER A 581 27.64 5.65 -22.78
N PRO A 582 28.07 5.79 -24.05
CA PRO A 582 29.41 6.31 -24.37
C PRO A 582 29.61 7.81 -24.10
N LYS A 583 28.54 8.58 -23.86
CA LYS A 583 28.57 10.04 -23.63
C LYS A 583 27.91 10.40 -22.29
N MET A 584 28.22 9.65 -21.24
CA MET A 584 27.63 9.83 -19.91
C MET A 584 28.05 11.17 -19.27
N THR A 585 27.13 12.15 -19.28
CA THR A 585 27.25 13.42 -18.52
C THR A 585 26.37 13.36 -17.27
N LEU A 586 26.52 14.34 -16.38
CA LEU A 586 25.72 14.43 -15.14
C LEU A 586 24.21 14.57 -15.41
N GLU A 587 23.88 15.39 -16.41
CA GLU A 587 22.50 15.64 -16.84
C GLU A 587 21.88 14.37 -17.42
N VAL A 588 22.64 13.64 -18.25
CA VAL A 588 22.22 12.36 -18.83
C VAL A 588 22.05 11.30 -17.74
N ALA A 589 22.97 11.19 -16.78
CA ALA A 589 22.85 10.25 -15.68
C ALA A 589 21.63 10.51 -14.80
N SER A 590 21.32 11.79 -14.54
CA SER A 590 20.13 12.19 -13.77
C SER A 590 18.83 11.82 -14.51
N GLY A 591 18.74 12.11 -15.81
CA GLY A 591 17.57 11.71 -16.61
C GLY A 591 17.42 10.19 -16.78
N LEU A 592 18.54 9.45 -16.90
CA LEU A 592 18.51 7.98 -16.95
C LEU A 592 18.10 7.39 -15.60
N PHE A 593 18.53 7.99 -14.49
CA PHE A 593 18.10 7.59 -13.15
C PHE A 593 16.58 7.78 -12.97
N GLU A 594 16.04 8.93 -13.39
CA GLU A 594 14.59 9.18 -13.40
C GLU A 594 13.83 8.15 -14.21
N LEU A 595 14.29 7.88 -15.43
CA LEU A 595 13.70 6.87 -16.30
C LEU A 595 13.70 5.51 -15.60
N TYR A 596 14.84 5.08 -15.05
CA TYR A 596 14.96 3.79 -14.36
C TYR A 596 13.95 3.65 -13.22
N LEU A 597 13.75 4.67 -12.39
CA LEU A 597 12.79 4.60 -11.29
C LEU A 597 11.37 4.34 -11.80
N THR A 598 10.93 5.06 -12.84
CA THR A 598 9.62 4.82 -13.46
C THR A 598 9.54 3.42 -14.06
N LEU A 599 10.59 2.94 -14.74
CA LEU A 599 10.62 1.58 -15.30
C LEU A 599 10.57 0.49 -14.23
N ALA A 600 11.27 0.69 -13.10
CA ALA A 600 11.24 -0.21 -11.96
C ALA A 600 9.84 -0.26 -11.34
N ASP A 601 9.15 0.88 -11.24
CA ASP A 601 7.76 0.95 -10.78
C ASP A 601 6.80 0.26 -11.76
N ILE A 602 6.98 0.43 -13.07
CA ILE A 602 6.24 -0.34 -14.08
C ILE A 602 6.49 -1.85 -13.88
N GLN A 603 7.75 -2.26 -13.71
CA GLN A 603 8.09 -3.66 -13.49
C GLN A 603 7.43 -4.25 -12.23
N ARG A 604 7.17 -3.46 -11.17
CA ARG A 604 6.50 -3.93 -9.94
C ARG A 604 5.07 -4.39 -10.18
N PHE A 605 4.37 -3.88 -11.19
CA PHE A 605 3.04 -4.36 -11.58
C PHE A 605 3.02 -5.84 -11.98
N TRP A 606 4.17 -6.40 -12.38
CA TRP A 606 4.32 -7.84 -12.61
C TRP A 606 3.91 -8.68 -11.40
N ASN A 607 4.07 -8.14 -10.18
CA ASN A 607 3.66 -8.85 -8.97
C ASN A 607 2.15 -9.03 -8.85
N SER A 608 1.36 -8.21 -9.55
CA SER A 608 -0.10 -8.22 -9.52
C SER A 608 -0.74 -9.18 -10.54
N ILE A 609 0.06 -9.85 -11.39
CA ILE A 609 -0.44 -10.75 -12.44
C ILE A 609 -0.46 -12.21 -11.94
N PRO A 610 -1.63 -12.88 -11.92
CA PRO A 610 -1.75 -14.29 -11.54
C PRO A 610 -1.16 -15.24 -12.60
N GLY A 611 -0.64 -16.39 -12.18
CA GLY A 611 -0.14 -17.42 -13.12
C GLY A 611 1.06 -16.94 -13.94
N ARG A 612 2.18 -16.64 -13.26
CA ARG A 612 3.46 -16.17 -13.84
C ARG A 612 4.08 -17.23 -14.76
N ASP A 613 3.42 -17.59 -15.85
CA ASP A 613 3.81 -18.70 -16.71
C ASP A 613 4.84 -18.25 -17.75
N SER A 614 5.99 -18.93 -17.70
CA SER A 614 6.98 -19.26 -18.75
C SER A 614 7.53 -18.18 -19.71
N ARG A 615 7.10 -16.91 -19.68
CA ARG A 615 7.63 -15.84 -20.56
C ARG A 615 8.31 -14.72 -19.77
N SER A 616 9.59 -14.50 -20.08
CA SER A 616 10.41 -13.42 -19.53
C SER A 616 9.74 -12.06 -19.72
N LEU A 617 9.79 -11.22 -18.68
CA LEU A 617 9.44 -9.80 -18.75
C LEU A 617 10.47 -9.08 -19.64
N ALA A 618 10.06 -8.17 -20.53
CA ALA A 618 11.04 -7.43 -21.36
C ALA A 618 11.86 -6.44 -20.53
N LEU A 619 11.27 -5.88 -19.48
CA LEU A 619 11.98 -5.12 -18.45
C LEU A 619 12.86 -5.99 -17.53
N ALA A 620 12.82 -7.33 -17.60
CA ALA A 620 13.76 -8.14 -16.82
C ALA A 620 15.20 -7.87 -17.29
N GLY A 621 16.08 -7.53 -16.36
CA GLY A 621 17.47 -7.20 -16.69
C GLY A 621 17.70 -5.75 -17.14
N ILE A 622 16.65 -4.92 -17.25
CA ILE A 622 16.79 -3.50 -17.68
C ILE A 622 17.71 -2.69 -16.77
N HIS A 623 17.91 -3.10 -15.52
CA HIS A 623 18.82 -2.43 -14.57
C HIS A 623 20.29 -2.41 -15.04
N ALA A 624 20.75 -3.43 -15.78
CA ALA A 624 22.15 -3.58 -16.15
C ALA A 624 22.73 -2.37 -16.93
N PRO A 625 22.09 -1.86 -18.02
CA PRO A 625 22.60 -0.70 -18.75
C PRO A 625 22.50 0.62 -17.95
N PHE A 626 21.66 0.70 -16.91
CA PHE A 626 21.52 1.89 -16.06
C PHE A 626 22.57 1.96 -14.94
N LEU A 627 23.29 0.88 -14.65
CA LEU A 627 24.27 0.83 -13.56
C LEU A 627 25.33 1.97 -13.62
N PRO A 628 25.91 2.34 -14.78
CA PRO A 628 26.85 3.45 -14.84
C PRO A 628 26.20 4.81 -14.49
N ALA A 629 24.97 5.04 -14.93
CA ALA A 629 24.21 6.25 -14.62
C ALA A 629 23.92 6.35 -13.12
N VAL A 630 23.48 5.24 -12.50
CA VAL A 630 23.19 5.17 -11.06
C VAL A 630 24.46 5.43 -10.24
N LYS A 631 25.61 4.85 -10.61
CA LYS A 631 26.88 5.12 -9.92
C LYS A 631 27.28 6.60 -9.97
N LEU A 632 27.11 7.24 -11.12
CA LEU A 632 27.40 8.67 -11.26
C LEU A 632 26.40 9.52 -10.47
N TRP A 633 25.13 9.14 -10.47
CA TRP A 633 24.10 9.83 -9.70
C TRP A 633 24.32 9.71 -8.18
N LEU A 634 24.80 8.56 -7.68
CA LEU A 634 25.19 8.43 -6.26
C LEU A 634 26.33 9.39 -5.88
N GLN A 635 27.26 9.68 -6.79
CA GLN A 635 28.29 10.70 -6.55
C GLN A 635 27.69 12.11 -6.47
N VAL A 636 26.70 12.42 -7.31
CA VAL A 636 25.94 13.68 -7.21
C VAL A 636 25.20 13.77 -5.88
N LEU A 637 24.54 12.68 -5.47
CA LEU A 637 23.82 12.62 -4.20
C LEU A 637 24.76 12.90 -3.02
N ARG A 638 25.97 12.32 -3.02
CA ARG A 638 27.00 12.60 -2.00
C ARG A 638 27.37 14.07 -1.98
N ASP A 639 27.68 14.66 -3.14
CA ASP A 639 28.12 16.04 -3.23
C ASP A 639 27.00 17.03 -2.83
N GLN A 640 25.76 16.72 -3.20
CA GLN A 640 24.57 17.48 -2.79
C GLN A 640 24.27 17.34 -1.30
N ALA A 641 24.43 16.15 -0.72
CA ALA A 641 24.27 15.95 0.72
C ALA A 641 25.29 16.82 1.48
N LYS A 642 26.57 16.78 1.09
CA LYS A 642 27.62 17.64 1.68
C LYS A 642 27.29 19.13 1.52
N TRP A 643 26.83 19.57 0.34
CA TRP A 643 26.44 20.96 0.11
C TRP A 643 25.25 21.39 0.99
N ARG A 644 24.23 20.54 1.12
CA ARG A 644 23.05 20.81 1.96
C ARG A 644 23.40 20.89 3.44
N LEU A 645 24.30 20.00 3.90
CA LEU A 645 24.82 20.03 5.27
C LEU A 645 25.64 21.31 5.52
N GLN A 646 26.48 21.72 4.58
CA GLN A 646 27.24 22.98 4.68
C GLN A 646 26.29 24.18 4.80
N GLY A 647 25.32 24.31 3.89
CA GLY A 647 24.36 25.42 3.91
C GLY A 647 23.54 25.46 5.20
N ALA A 648 23.17 24.31 5.75
CA ALA A 648 22.48 24.21 7.04
C ALA A 648 23.36 24.67 8.20
N VAL A 649 24.64 24.27 8.22
CA VAL A 649 25.58 24.72 9.25
C VAL A 649 25.89 26.21 9.09
N ASP A 650 26.00 26.75 7.87
CA ASP A 650 26.35 28.17 7.64
C ASP A 650 25.32 29.14 8.24
N VAL A 651 24.03 28.82 8.13
CA VAL A 651 22.93 29.66 8.64
C VAL A 651 22.60 29.42 10.12
N ASP A 652 23.16 28.37 10.73
CA ASP A 652 22.85 27.99 12.10
C ASP A 652 23.34 29.01 13.14
N THR A 653 22.56 29.31 14.17
CA THR A 653 23.03 30.15 15.29
C THR A 653 23.64 29.32 16.42
N LEU A 654 23.57 27.97 16.34
CA LEU A 654 23.91 27.04 17.42
C LEU A 654 23.03 27.23 18.67
N GLU A 655 21.76 27.56 18.43
CA GLU A 655 20.73 27.70 19.45
C GLU A 655 19.71 26.55 19.34
N PRO A 656 19.07 26.15 20.44
CA PRO A 656 18.04 25.13 20.42
C PRO A 656 16.84 25.55 19.55
N THR A 657 16.29 24.62 18.78
CA THR A 657 15.18 24.89 17.83
C THR A 657 13.86 25.27 18.52
N ASP A 658 13.57 24.65 19.67
CA ASP A 658 12.38 24.91 20.46
C ASP A 658 12.58 24.41 21.91
N ALA A 659 11.71 24.78 22.84
CA ALA A 659 11.88 24.46 24.27
C ALA A 659 11.89 22.94 24.57
N SER A 660 11.40 22.10 23.66
CA SER A 660 11.46 20.63 23.80
C SER A 660 12.68 20.00 23.13
N SER A 661 13.29 20.72 22.19
CA SER A 661 14.41 20.29 21.37
C SER A 661 15.71 20.96 21.82
N LYS A 662 16.65 20.18 22.36
CA LYS A 662 17.96 20.69 22.80
C LYS A 662 19.02 20.75 21.68
N HIS A 663 18.63 20.52 20.43
CA HIS A 663 19.53 20.50 19.27
C HIS A 663 19.23 21.67 18.33
N SER A 664 20.19 22.00 17.48
CA SER A 664 20.08 23.07 16.51
C SER A 664 19.23 22.70 15.30
N SER A 665 18.89 23.72 14.50
CA SER A 665 18.18 23.54 13.23
C SER A 665 19.02 22.80 12.18
N SER A 666 20.35 22.89 12.25
CA SER A 666 21.25 22.21 11.32
C SER A 666 21.26 20.70 11.55
N ALA A 667 21.17 20.24 12.81
CA ALA A 667 21.13 18.82 13.15
C ALA A 667 19.81 18.14 12.74
N ALA A 668 18.69 18.86 12.84
CA ALA A 668 17.41 18.40 12.31
C ALA A 668 17.47 18.25 10.78
N THR A 669 18.08 19.21 10.09
CA THR A 669 18.28 19.16 8.62
C THR A 669 19.18 18.00 8.21
N ALA A 670 20.27 17.76 8.94
CA ALA A 670 21.18 16.64 8.70
C ALA A 670 20.46 15.29 8.87
N SER A 671 19.67 15.14 9.93
CA SER A 671 18.87 13.93 10.19
C SER A 671 17.87 13.66 9.06
N LEU A 672 17.18 14.70 8.58
CA LEU A 672 16.26 14.60 7.45
C LEU A 672 16.99 14.17 6.17
N CYS A 673 18.16 14.76 5.90
CA CYS A 673 18.99 14.42 4.74
C CYS A 673 19.34 12.93 4.70
N PHE A 674 19.78 12.35 5.83
CA PHE A 674 20.08 10.92 5.92
C PHE A 674 18.85 10.03 5.79
N SER A 675 17.70 10.45 6.33
CA SER A 675 16.44 9.70 6.16
C SER A 675 16.01 9.64 4.69
N HIS A 676 16.18 10.73 3.93
CA HIS A 676 15.85 10.77 2.51
C HIS A 676 16.78 9.85 1.70
N ILE A 677 18.07 9.78 2.04
CA ILE A 677 19.02 8.86 1.40
C ILE A 677 18.59 7.40 1.63
N GLN A 678 18.14 7.07 2.84
CA GLN A 678 17.61 5.75 3.16
C GLN A 678 16.33 5.43 2.35
N GLU A 679 15.39 6.38 2.22
CA GLU A 679 14.17 6.17 1.43
C GLU A 679 14.50 5.97 -0.06
N LEU A 680 15.44 6.75 -0.60
CA LEU A 680 15.92 6.62 -1.97
C LEU A 680 16.52 5.23 -2.23
N TRP A 681 17.32 4.71 -1.30
CA TRP A 681 17.86 3.35 -1.37
C TRP A 681 16.74 2.29 -1.41
N ALA A 682 15.76 2.42 -0.50
CA ALA A 682 14.62 1.50 -0.45
C ALA A 682 13.80 1.54 -1.75
N ARG A 683 13.61 2.72 -2.35
CA ARG A 683 12.92 2.88 -3.63
C ARG A 683 13.71 2.30 -4.80
N LEU A 684 15.03 2.45 -4.81
CA LEU A 684 15.91 1.94 -5.86
C LEU A 684 15.77 0.42 -6.01
N ALA A 685 15.62 -0.29 -4.88
CA ALA A 685 15.35 -1.73 -4.80
C ALA A 685 16.11 -2.54 -5.85
N TRP A 686 17.43 -2.32 -5.93
CA TRP A 686 18.24 -2.82 -7.04
C TRP A 686 18.15 -4.35 -7.14
N PRO A 687 17.76 -4.91 -8.29
CA PRO A 687 17.33 -6.32 -8.38
C PRO A 687 18.49 -7.32 -8.37
N ASP A 688 19.69 -6.92 -8.82
CA ASP A 688 20.88 -7.78 -8.79
C ASP A 688 21.58 -7.66 -7.42
N PRO A 689 21.66 -8.74 -6.62
CA PRO A 689 22.18 -8.67 -5.25
C PRO A 689 23.68 -8.35 -5.20
N VAL A 690 24.46 -8.74 -6.21
CA VAL A 690 25.91 -8.48 -6.26
C VAL A 690 26.17 -7.01 -6.59
N GLN A 691 25.43 -6.46 -7.55
CA GLN A 691 25.50 -5.04 -7.89
C GLN A 691 24.93 -4.18 -6.75
N ALA A 692 23.83 -4.61 -6.11
CA ALA A 692 23.24 -3.94 -4.95
C ALA A 692 24.23 -3.87 -3.79
N GLN A 693 24.98 -4.95 -3.50
CA GLN A 693 26.05 -4.91 -2.51
C GLN A 693 27.09 -3.83 -2.83
N GLY A 694 27.51 -3.72 -4.10
CA GLY A 694 28.46 -2.69 -4.55
C GLY A 694 27.94 -1.26 -4.36
N LEU A 695 26.70 -1.00 -4.78
CA LEU A 695 26.05 0.32 -4.63
C LEU A 695 25.79 0.68 -3.17
N GLY A 696 25.31 -0.28 -2.37
CA GLY A 696 25.02 -0.09 -0.95
C GLY A 696 26.30 0.16 -0.14
N THR A 697 27.41 -0.51 -0.48
CA THR A 697 28.71 -0.25 0.14
C THR A 697 29.20 1.16 -0.17
N GLN A 698 29.13 1.60 -1.43
CA GLN A 698 29.48 2.97 -1.82
C GLN A 698 28.65 4.00 -1.05
N LEU A 699 27.32 3.84 -1.02
CA LEU A 699 26.42 4.75 -0.34
C LEU A 699 26.65 4.79 1.18
N SER A 700 27.00 3.65 1.79
CA SER A 700 27.34 3.59 3.21
C SER A 700 28.61 4.38 3.54
N GLN A 701 29.62 4.32 2.67
CA GLN A 701 30.85 5.11 2.80
C GLN A 701 30.56 6.60 2.63
N ASP A 702 29.77 6.96 1.61
CA ASP A 702 29.38 8.34 1.33
C ASP A 702 28.59 8.97 2.49
N LEU A 703 27.71 8.20 3.15
CA LEU A 703 26.99 8.62 4.37
C LEU A 703 27.93 8.85 5.55
N CYS A 704 28.88 7.92 5.79
CA CYS A 704 29.86 8.08 6.85
C CYS A 704 30.71 9.35 6.64
N GLU A 705 31.18 9.57 5.41
CA GLU A 705 31.92 10.79 5.06
C GLU A 705 31.08 12.06 5.27
N ALA A 706 29.80 12.04 4.89
CA ALA A 706 28.91 13.18 5.07
C ALA A 706 28.66 13.50 6.56
N ALA A 707 28.52 12.47 7.40
CA ALA A 707 28.36 12.63 8.84
C ALA A 707 29.62 13.24 9.49
N LEU A 708 30.81 12.73 9.15
CA LEU A 708 32.08 13.27 9.66
C LEU A 708 32.32 14.70 9.16
N PHE A 709 32.01 14.97 7.89
CA PHE A 709 32.07 16.30 7.32
C PHE A 709 31.19 17.29 8.10
N TYR A 710 29.95 16.91 8.42
CA TYR A 710 29.05 17.74 9.23
C TYR A 710 29.62 18.04 10.62
N THR A 711 30.20 17.04 11.31
CA THR A 711 30.82 17.28 12.62
C THR A 711 32.03 18.21 12.56
N ASP A 712 32.83 18.13 11.49
CA ASP A 712 33.96 19.06 11.29
C ASP A 712 33.49 20.50 11.06
N LEU A 713 32.34 20.70 10.40
CA LEU A 713 31.76 22.02 10.22
C LEU A 713 31.23 22.60 11.54
N LEU A 714 30.54 21.80 12.35
CA LEU A 714 30.07 22.23 13.67
C LEU A 714 31.24 22.68 14.56
N ARG A 715 32.34 21.91 14.57
CA ARG A 715 33.55 22.25 15.32
C ARG A 715 34.12 23.60 14.88
N LYS A 716 34.36 23.78 13.58
CA LYS A 716 34.85 25.05 13.02
C LYS A 716 33.93 26.22 13.38
N LYS A 717 32.62 26.00 13.36
CA LYS A 717 31.63 27.03 13.66
C LYS A 717 31.66 27.44 15.14
N VAL A 718 31.76 26.47 16.05
CA VAL A 718 31.95 26.72 17.50
C VAL A 718 33.20 27.53 17.78
N ASP A 719 34.32 27.20 17.11
CA ASP A 719 35.60 27.89 17.33
C ASP A 719 35.57 29.36 16.86
N THR A 720 34.70 29.69 15.89
CA THR A 720 34.55 31.04 15.35
C THR A 720 33.54 31.94 16.09
N GLN A 721 32.79 31.41 17.05
CA GLN A 721 31.77 32.16 17.79
C GLN A 721 32.38 33.25 18.71
N PRO A 722 31.84 34.48 18.72
CA PRO A 722 32.30 35.55 19.62
C PRO A 722 32.03 35.16 21.09
N GLY A 723 33.09 34.95 21.87
CA GLY A 723 33.00 34.45 23.25
C GLY A 723 33.64 33.07 23.47
N ALA A 724 34.20 32.43 22.42
CA ALA A 724 34.95 31.18 22.54
C ALA A 724 36.09 31.24 23.58
N ALA A 725 36.70 32.42 23.77
CA ALA A 725 37.77 32.69 24.74
C ALA A 725 37.30 33.01 26.18
N GLY A 726 35.99 33.01 26.46
CA GLY A 726 35.46 33.29 27.80
C GLY A 726 35.51 32.06 28.74
N GLU A 727 35.78 32.31 30.03
CA GLU A 727 35.89 31.31 31.11
C GLU A 727 34.57 30.59 31.45
N ALA A 728 33.42 30.99 30.90
CA ALA A 728 32.11 30.40 31.23
C ALA A 728 31.71 29.24 30.31
N VAL A 729 31.01 28.25 30.89
CA VAL A 729 30.32 27.15 30.18
C VAL A 729 29.42 27.75 29.08
N SER A 730 29.67 27.39 27.83
CA SER A 730 28.93 27.93 26.67
C SER A 730 27.76 27.03 26.31
N GLU A 731 26.57 27.63 26.18
CA GLU A 731 25.37 26.94 25.69
C GLU A 731 25.56 26.38 24.28
N ALA A 732 26.31 27.06 23.41
CA ALA A 732 26.61 26.61 22.05
C ALA A 732 27.38 25.27 22.02
N LEU A 733 28.29 25.03 22.98
CA LEU A 733 28.99 23.74 23.11
C LEU A 733 28.03 22.62 23.54
N CYS A 734 27.02 22.94 24.35
CA CYS A 734 25.99 21.99 24.74
C CYS A 734 25.11 21.61 23.53
N VAL A 735 24.74 22.60 22.71
CA VAL A 735 23.99 22.39 21.47
C VAL A 735 24.79 21.53 20.49
N VAL A 736 26.06 21.83 20.24
CA VAL A 736 26.91 21.00 19.36
C VAL A 736 27.03 19.57 19.87
N LEU A 737 27.18 19.36 21.19
CA LEU A 737 27.24 18.02 21.75
C LEU A 737 25.92 17.26 21.53
N ASN A 738 24.77 17.94 21.65
CA ASN A 738 23.45 17.37 21.34
C ASN A 738 23.28 17.08 19.85
N ASP A 739 23.78 17.95 18.98
CA ASP A 739 23.75 17.79 17.53
C ASP A 739 24.54 16.55 17.09
N VAL A 740 25.74 16.35 17.66
CA VAL A 740 26.56 15.16 17.40
C VAL A 740 25.83 13.88 17.85
N GLU A 741 25.14 13.91 19.00
CA GLU A 741 24.38 12.75 19.48
C GLU A 741 23.14 12.46 18.62
N LEU A 742 22.44 13.49 18.15
CA LEU A 742 21.32 13.33 17.22
C LEU A 742 21.81 12.76 15.88
N LEU A 743 22.90 13.31 15.34
CA LEU A 743 23.54 12.82 14.12
C LEU A 743 23.93 11.35 14.26
N ARG A 744 24.53 10.96 15.39
CA ARG A 744 24.92 9.57 15.67
C ARG A 744 23.72 8.63 15.63
N LYS A 745 22.58 9.02 16.23
CA LYS A 745 21.33 8.26 16.18
C LYS A 745 20.78 8.18 14.75
N ALA A 746 20.70 9.32 14.04
CA ALA A 746 20.14 9.41 12.69
C ALA A 746 20.99 8.67 11.64
N ALA A 747 22.31 8.87 11.62
CA ALA A 747 23.23 8.20 10.71
C ALA A 747 23.29 6.69 10.97
N GLY A 748 23.31 6.28 12.24
CA GLY A 748 23.23 4.87 12.60
C GLY A 748 21.94 4.20 12.14
N GLN A 749 20.80 4.89 12.24
CA GLN A 749 19.52 4.39 11.72
C GLN A 749 19.51 4.32 10.19
N ALA A 750 19.99 5.35 9.51
CA ALA A 750 20.07 5.42 8.05
C ALA A 750 20.93 4.29 7.49
N LEU A 751 22.12 4.06 8.07
CA LEU A 751 23.01 2.95 7.69
C LEU A 751 22.33 1.59 7.88
N ARG A 752 21.66 1.34 9.00
CA ARG A 752 20.90 0.08 9.19
C ARG A 752 19.77 -0.09 8.18
N GLY A 753 19.22 1.01 7.66
CA GLY A 753 18.23 1.01 6.61
C GLY A 753 18.77 0.71 5.20
N LEU A 754 20.09 0.70 5.01
CA LEU A 754 20.73 0.38 3.73
C LEU A 754 20.92 -1.13 3.51
N THR A 755 20.23 -2.00 4.26
CA THR A 755 20.35 -3.46 4.08
C THR A 755 20.00 -3.88 2.65
N TRP A 756 20.82 -4.74 2.07
CA TRP A 756 20.54 -5.46 0.84
C TRP A 756 20.31 -6.94 1.16
N SER A 757 19.55 -7.64 0.31
CA SER A 757 19.41 -9.09 0.42
C SER A 757 20.74 -9.75 0.11
N GLU A 758 21.43 -10.28 1.12
CA GLU A 758 22.42 -11.32 0.87
C GLU A 758 21.65 -12.54 0.32
N GLY A 759 22.21 -13.23 -0.69
CA GLY A 759 21.59 -14.44 -1.22
C GLY A 759 21.36 -15.51 -0.14
N ALA A 760 20.79 -16.65 -0.51
CA ALA A 760 20.31 -17.74 0.37
C ALA A 760 21.26 -18.31 1.46
N ALA A 761 22.45 -17.73 1.67
CA ALA A 761 23.43 -18.08 2.69
C ALA A 761 23.51 -17.12 3.89
N GLY A 762 22.76 -16.01 3.91
CA GLY A 762 22.72 -15.08 5.05
C GLY A 762 21.79 -15.56 6.17
N LEU A 763 22.28 -15.63 7.41
CA LEU A 763 21.43 -15.78 8.61
C LEU A 763 20.41 -14.63 8.62
N GLU A 764 19.11 -14.95 8.59
CA GLU A 764 18.01 -13.97 8.63
C GLU A 764 18.22 -12.99 9.81
N GLY A 765 18.41 -11.71 9.49
CA GLY A 765 18.48 -10.62 10.47
C GLY A 765 19.87 -10.04 10.77
N ALA A 766 20.96 -10.57 10.20
CA ALA A 766 22.29 -9.98 10.37
C ALA A 766 22.58 -8.87 9.33
N LEU A 767 23.10 -7.72 9.77
CA LEU A 767 23.58 -6.66 8.88
C LEU A 767 24.76 -7.19 8.03
N PRO A 768 24.82 -6.87 6.73
CA PRO A 768 25.97 -7.22 5.89
C PRO A 768 27.28 -6.78 6.52
N ARG A 769 28.32 -7.63 6.46
CA ARG A 769 29.62 -7.35 7.13
C ARG A 769 30.22 -5.98 6.79
N PRO A 770 30.23 -5.51 5.53
CA PRO A 770 30.73 -4.17 5.20
C PRO A 770 29.94 -3.06 5.91
N LEU A 771 28.61 -3.17 5.92
CA LEU A 771 27.71 -2.21 6.54
C LEU A 771 27.87 -2.20 8.06
N LEU A 772 28.05 -3.37 8.68
CA LEU A 772 28.32 -3.50 10.10
C LEU A 772 29.66 -2.85 10.47
N SER A 773 30.72 -3.10 9.68
CA SER A 773 32.02 -2.46 9.85
C SER A 773 31.94 -0.94 9.70
N CYS A 774 31.23 -0.42 8.70
CA CYS A 774 31.02 1.01 8.50
C CYS A 774 30.24 1.64 9.66
N THR A 775 29.19 0.97 10.15
CA THR A 775 28.38 1.47 11.27
C THR A 775 29.19 1.53 12.56
N GLN A 776 30.02 0.51 12.82
CA GLN A 776 30.91 0.48 14.00
C GLN A 776 31.97 1.58 13.92
N ALA A 777 32.65 1.72 12.77
CA ALA A 777 33.65 2.76 12.57
C ALA A 777 33.07 4.18 12.74
N LEU A 778 31.90 4.46 12.15
CA LEU A 778 31.24 5.76 12.30
C LEU A 778 30.82 6.01 13.75
N ASP A 779 30.27 5.02 14.45
CA ASP A 779 29.89 5.20 15.86
C ASP A 779 31.12 5.48 16.73
N GLU A 780 32.24 4.80 16.50
CA GLU A 780 33.51 5.07 17.20
C GLU A 780 34.04 6.49 16.94
N ASP A 781 33.99 6.95 15.69
CA ASP A 781 34.43 8.30 15.32
C ASP A 781 33.51 9.39 15.88
N LEU A 782 32.19 9.22 15.81
CA LEU A 782 31.23 10.16 16.41
C LEU A 782 31.30 10.17 17.94
N GLN A 783 31.58 9.02 18.57
CA GLN A 783 31.87 8.98 20.01
C GLN A 783 33.19 9.67 20.36
N ARG A 784 34.21 9.58 19.49
CA ARG A 784 35.47 10.34 19.65
C ARG A 784 35.21 11.84 19.53
N GLU A 785 34.34 12.24 18.62
CA GLU A 785 33.91 13.63 18.47
C GLU A 785 33.19 14.14 19.72
N ALA A 786 32.18 13.40 20.19
CA ALA A 786 31.44 13.74 21.41
C ALA A 786 32.37 13.86 22.63
N ARG A 787 33.37 12.98 22.76
CA ARG A 787 34.41 13.07 23.80
C ARG A 787 35.28 14.32 23.65
N THR A 788 35.63 14.71 22.44
CA THR A 788 36.41 15.93 22.15
C THR A 788 35.64 17.17 22.57
N VAL A 789 34.36 17.27 22.18
CA VAL A 789 33.48 18.38 22.56
C VAL A 789 33.24 18.39 24.08
N THR A 790 33.06 17.22 24.70
CA THR A 790 32.94 17.07 26.16
C THR A 790 34.21 17.55 26.89
N ALA A 791 35.39 17.18 26.41
CA ALA A 791 36.65 17.65 26.96
C ALA A 791 36.79 19.18 26.83
N HIS A 792 36.39 19.75 25.70
CA HIS A 792 36.39 21.20 25.50
C HIS A 792 35.43 21.91 26.46
N LEU A 793 34.21 21.39 26.64
CA LEU A 793 33.22 21.92 27.58
C LEU A 793 33.72 21.87 29.03
N THR A 794 34.23 20.72 29.45
CA THR A 794 34.74 20.52 30.82
C THR A 794 36.02 21.29 31.09
N SER A 795 36.87 21.54 30.08
CA SER A 795 38.10 22.34 30.24
C SER A 795 37.83 23.75 30.77
N LYS A 796 36.66 24.34 30.45
CA LYS A 796 36.21 25.65 30.96
C LYS A 796 35.91 25.63 32.46
N MET A 797 35.61 24.47 33.03
CA MET A 797 35.31 24.31 34.46
C MET A 797 36.55 23.90 35.28
N VAL A 798 37.62 23.42 34.64
CA VAL A 798 38.83 22.92 35.33
C VAL A 798 39.49 24.00 36.20
N GLY A 799 39.55 25.24 35.72
CA GLY A 799 40.15 26.35 36.46
C GLY A 799 39.42 26.63 37.79
N ASP A 800 38.10 26.76 37.73
CA ASP A 800 37.25 26.95 38.90
C ASP A 800 37.30 25.75 39.86
N ILE A 801 37.20 24.53 39.33
CA ILE A 801 37.29 23.30 40.14
C ILE A 801 38.60 23.27 40.93
N ARG A 802 39.74 23.55 40.27
CA ARG A 802 41.04 23.62 40.95
C ARG A 802 41.06 24.69 42.03
N LYS A 803 40.49 25.88 41.75
CA LYS A 803 40.40 26.98 42.71
C LYS A 803 39.60 26.59 43.97
N TYR A 804 38.46 25.93 43.81
CA TYR A 804 37.64 25.47 44.94
C TYR A 804 38.27 24.29 45.70
N VAL A 805 38.91 23.35 45.01
CA VAL A 805 39.67 22.27 45.65
C VAL A 805 40.86 22.85 46.45
N GLN A 806 41.53 23.87 45.92
CA GLN A 806 42.60 24.58 46.62
C GLN A 806 42.06 25.35 47.86
N HIS A 807 40.86 25.91 47.78
CA HIS A 807 40.20 26.52 48.95
C HIS A 807 39.99 25.49 50.08
N ILE A 808 39.50 24.29 49.77
CA ILE A 808 39.35 23.19 50.75
C ILE A 808 40.71 22.82 51.37
N SER A 809 41.75 22.75 50.53
CA SER A 809 43.12 22.47 50.96
C SER A 809 43.68 23.51 51.93
N LEU A 810 43.44 24.80 51.68
CA LEU A 810 44.01 25.92 52.46
C LEU A 810 43.13 26.34 53.65
N SER A 811 41.99 25.69 53.86
CA SER A 811 41.08 26.02 54.94
C SER A 811 41.69 25.67 56.32
N PRO A 812 41.43 26.46 57.37
CA PRO A 812 41.98 26.23 58.70
C PRO A 812 41.40 24.98 59.36
N ASP A 813 42.14 24.34 60.26
CA ASP A 813 41.73 23.10 60.94
C ASP A 813 40.52 23.25 61.88
N SER A 814 40.16 24.48 62.23
CA SER A 814 38.97 24.78 63.01
C SER A 814 37.68 24.86 62.19
N ILE A 815 37.76 24.85 60.85
CA ILE A 815 36.57 24.91 59.98
C ILE A 815 35.77 23.60 60.05
N GLN A 816 34.45 23.68 59.97
CA GLN A 816 33.65 22.47 59.80
C GLN A 816 33.75 21.94 58.36
N ASN A 817 33.70 20.61 58.20
CA ASN A 817 33.92 19.97 56.91
C ASN A 817 32.86 20.36 55.86
N ASP A 818 31.63 20.58 56.29
CA ASP A 818 30.50 21.04 55.48
C ASP A 818 30.69 22.50 55.01
N GLU A 819 31.17 23.39 55.88
CA GLU A 819 31.51 24.78 55.51
C GLU A 819 32.67 24.85 54.51
N ALA A 820 33.66 23.97 54.64
CA ALA A 820 34.81 23.93 53.74
C ALA A 820 34.43 23.53 52.30
N VAL A 821 33.50 22.57 52.14
CA VAL A 821 33.08 22.03 50.84
C VAL A 821 31.92 22.81 50.21
N ALA A 822 31.12 23.53 51.00
CA ALA A 822 29.93 24.25 50.53
C ALA A 822 30.15 25.14 49.29
N PRO A 823 31.26 25.91 49.16
CA PRO A 823 31.50 26.71 47.96
C PRO A 823 31.63 25.89 46.68
N LEU A 824 32.27 24.71 46.76
CA LEU A 824 32.42 23.80 45.63
C LEU A 824 31.05 23.21 45.23
N LEU A 825 30.27 22.73 46.20
CA LEU A 825 28.95 22.15 45.94
C LEU A 825 27.99 23.19 45.34
N LYS A 826 28.02 24.43 45.84
CA LYS A 826 27.20 25.52 45.28
C LYS A 826 27.57 25.82 43.82
N TYR A 827 28.86 25.92 43.52
CA TYR A 827 29.31 26.11 42.14
C TYR A 827 28.86 24.96 41.23
N LEU A 828 29.02 23.72 41.69
CA LEU A 828 28.60 22.55 40.92
C LEU A 828 27.08 22.52 40.72
N ASP A 829 26.29 22.87 41.72
CA ASP A 829 24.83 22.93 41.63
C ASP A 829 24.37 23.93 40.56
N GLU A 830 24.90 25.16 40.60
CA GLU A 830 24.60 26.21 39.61
C GLU A 830 24.98 25.78 38.17
N LYS A 831 26.16 25.17 37.99
CA LYS A 831 26.63 24.74 36.66
C LYS A 831 25.95 23.48 36.15
N LEU A 832 25.70 22.49 37.00
CA LEU A 832 24.99 21.27 36.62
C LEU A 832 23.52 21.52 36.34
N ALA A 833 22.88 22.47 37.03
CA ALA A 833 21.52 22.89 36.70
C ALA A 833 21.43 23.43 35.25
N LEU A 834 22.39 24.26 34.84
CA LEU A 834 22.49 24.76 33.46
C LEU A 834 22.77 23.63 32.46
N LEU A 835 23.71 22.73 32.78
CA LEU A 835 24.01 21.59 31.91
C LEU A 835 22.82 20.62 31.79
N ASN A 836 22.08 20.38 32.86
CA ASN A 836 20.87 19.54 32.84
C ASN A 836 19.75 20.17 32.01
N ALA A 837 19.60 21.50 32.08
CA ALA A 837 18.67 22.23 31.21
C ALA A 837 19.08 22.10 29.73
N SER A 838 20.37 22.25 29.41
CA SER A 838 20.86 22.37 28.03
C SER A 838 21.27 21.06 27.34
N LEU A 839 21.57 19.98 28.06
CA LEU A 839 22.03 18.70 27.48
C LEU A 839 20.96 17.61 27.47
N VAL A 840 21.01 16.73 26.46
CA VAL A 840 20.25 15.46 26.48
C VAL A 840 20.87 14.48 27.48
N LYS A 841 20.08 13.52 27.97
CA LYS A 841 20.47 12.61 29.08
C LYS A 841 21.80 11.89 28.84
N GLU A 842 22.02 11.34 27.65
CA GLU A 842 23.25 10.62 27.31
C GLU A 842 24.47 11.54 27.35
N ASN A 843 24.33 12.77 26.87
CA ASN A 843 25.40 13.77 26.90
C ASN A 843 25.63 14.33 28.31
N LEU A 844 24.57 14.52 29.09
CA LEU A 844 24.67 14.90 30.49
C LEU A 844 25.49 13.87 31.26
N ASN A 845 25.19 12.57 31.10
CA ASN A 845 25.96 11.50 31.74
C ASN A 845 27.44 11.52 31.33
N ARG A 846 27.75 11.71 30.04
CA ARG A 846 29.14 11.83 29.55
C ARG A 846 29.88 13.01 30.19
N VAL A 847 29.20 14.15 30.30
CA VAL A 847 29.77 15.35 30.94
C VAL A 847 29.95 15.13 32.44
N LEU A 848 28.98 14.50 33.12
CA LEU A 848 29.08 14.15 34.53
C LEU A 848 30.26 13.20 34.80
N GLU A 849 30.46 12.18 33.97
CA GLU A 849 31.60 11.25 34.09
C GLU A 849 32.94 11.98 33.91
N ALA A 850 33.03 12.87 32.92
CA ALA A 850 34.23 13.67 32.69
C ALA A 850 34.50 14.65 33.85
N LEU A 851 33.47 15.32 34.37
CA LEU A 851 33.58 16.23 35.53
C LEU A 851 33.96 15.48 36.81
N TRP A 852 33.39 14.30 37.03
CA TRP A 852 33.72 13.44 38.16
C TRP A 852 35.22 13.07 38.14
N GLU A 853 35.72 12.61 37.00
CA GLU A 853 37.13 12.27 36.86
C GLU A 853 38.05 13.48 37.05
N LEU A 854 37.67 14.66 36.53
CA LEU A 854 38.40 15.91 36.73
C LEU A 854 38.46 16.33 38.21
N LEU A 855 37.36 16.19 38.95
CA LEU A 855 37.29 16.46 40.39
C LEU A 855 38.21 15.54 41.18
N LEU A 856 38.14 14.23 40.91
CA LEU A 856 39.01 13.24 41.56
C LEU A 856 40.49 13.53 41.29
N GLN A 857 40.84 13.88 40.05
CA GLN A 857 42.20 14.27 39.68
C GLN A 857 42.65 15.56 40.38
N ALA A 858 41.79 16.57 40.47
CA ALA A 858 42.09 17.82 41.17
C ALA A 858 42.34 17.57 42.67
N ILE A 859 41.53 16.72 43.32
CA ILE A 859 41.72 16.34 44.72
C ILE A 859 43.03 15.57 44.89
N LEU A 860 43.31 14.57 44.06
CA LEU A 860 44.57 13.82 44.10
C LEU A 860 45.80 14.73 43.93
N GLN A 861 45.72 15.73 43.04
CA GLN A 861 46.79 16.72 42.87
C GLN A 861 46.96 17.60 44.13
N ALA A 862 45.87 18.03 44.75
CA ALA A 862 45.91 18.82 45.98
C ALA A 862 46.51 18.02 47.15
N LEU A 863 46.17 16.73 47.28
CA LEU A 863 46.78 15.85 48.28
C LEU A 863 48.28 15.66 48.05
N GLY A 864 48.72 15.50 46.80
CA GLY A 864 50.13 15.33 46.47
C GLY A 864 50.99 16.59 46.65
N ALA A 865 50.38 17.77 46.54
CA ALA A 865 51.07 19.06 46.66
C ALA A 865 51.35 19.47 48.12
N ASN A 866 50.58 18.97 49.09
CA ASN A 866 50.70 19.31 50.49
C ASN A 866 51.36 18.16 51.26
N ARG A 867 52.53 18.42 51.86
CA ARG A 867 53.25 17.49 52.75
C ARG A 867 53.20 18.02 54.18
N ASP A 868 53.19 17.13 55.17
CA ASP A 868 53.21 17.47 56.61
C ASP A 868 51.97 18.23 57.13
N VAL A 869 50.78 17.84 56.66
CA VAL A 869 49.48 18.42 57.05
C VAL A 869 48.78 17.61 58.14
N SER A 870 47.83 18.24 58.85
CA SER A 870 47.12 17.67 60.01
C SER A 870 46.15 16.52 59.63
N ALA A 871 45.69 15.76 60.62
CA ALA A 871 44.66 14.74 60.40
C ALA A 871 43.33 15.37 59.93
N ASP A 872 43.03 16.58 60.39
CA ASP A 872 41.83 17.34 60.02
C ASP A 872 41.83 17.71 58.54
N PHE A 873 42.99 17.99 57.94
CA PHE A 873 43.14 18.20 56.49
C PHE A 873 42.63 16.99 55.67
N TYR A 874 43.03 15.77 56.05
CA TYR A 874 42.56 14.56 55.36
C TYR A 874 41.11 14.24 55.68
N GLY A 875 40.65 14.58 56.89
CA GLY A 875 39.24 14.52 57.27
C GLY A 875 38.35 15.38 56.36
N ARG A 876 38.78 16.61 56.04
CA ARG A 876 38.07 17.50 55.09
C ARG A 876 37.90 16.88 53.70
N PHE A 877 38.96 16.27 53.16
CA PHE A 877 38.91 15.62 51.84
C PHE A 877 38.12 14.30 51.83
N HIS A 878 38.13 13.53 52.93
CA HIS A 878 37.27 12.35 53.07
C HIS A 878 35.79 12.73 53.04
N PHE A 879 35.41 13.74 53.84
CA PHE A 879 34.04 14.26 53.83
C PHE A 879 33.66 14.84 52.46
N THR A 880 34.56 15.60 51.83
CA THR A 880 34.37 16.15 50.48
C THR A 880 34.10 15.05 49.47
N LEU A 881 34.86 13.96 49.51
CA LEU A 881 34.68 12.82 48.60
C LEU A 881 33.31 12.15 48.77
N GLU A 882 32.87 11.91 50.01
CA GLU A 882 31.54 11.36 50.29
C GLU A 882 30.41 12.29 49.85
N ALA A 883 30.54 13.59 50.14
CA ALA A 883 29.58 14.61 49.72
C ALA A 883 29.45 14.66 48.20
N LEU A 884 30.57 14.58 47.47
CA LEU A 884 30.57 14.55 46.00
C LEU A 884 29.96 13.25 45.45
N VAL A 885 30.19 12.08 46.07
CA VAL A 885 29.51 10.82 45.65
C VAL A 885 28.00 10.96 45.76
N ASN A 886 27.50 11.47 46.89
CA ASN A 886 26.06 11.66 47.07
C ASN A 886 25.50 12.69 46.07
N PHE A 887 26.24 13.77 45.84
CA PHE A 887 25.87 14.83 44.91
C PHE A 887 25.79 14.35 43.46
N PHE A 888 26.80 13.64 42.95
CA PHE A 888 26.79 13.10 41.57
C PHE A 888 25.87 11.90 41.41
N HIS A 889 25.55 11.17 42.49
CA HIS A 889 24.55 10.11 42.46
C HIS A 889 23.12 10.66 42.39
N ALA A 890 22.86 11.79 43.06
CA ALA A 890 21.59 12.52 43.06
C ALA A 890 20.36 11.59 43.25
N GLU A 891 20.38 10.74 44.28
CA GLU A 891 19.31 9.77 44.59
C GLU A 891 18.93 8.85 43.40
N GLY A 892 19.90 8.54 42.53
CA GLY A 892 19.70 7.70 41.35
C GLY A 892 19.31 8.45 40.08
N GLN A 893 19.21 9.78 40.12
CA GLN A 893 18.99 10.62 38.93
C GLN A 893 20.29 10.97 38.19
N GLY A 894 21.44 10.84 38.85
CA GLY A 894 22.76 11.11 38.29
C GLY A 894 23.50 9.83 37.86
N LEU A 895 24.79 9.75 38.19
CA LEU A 895 25.63 8.60 37.87
C LEU A 895 25.35 7.41 38.82
N PRO A 896 25.44 6.16 38.33
CA PRO A 896 25.28 4.99 39.18
C PRO A 896 26.47 4.86 40.15
N LEU A 897 26.20 4.39 41.37
CA LEU A 897 27.22 4.22 42.42
C LEU A 897 28.38 3.31 41.98
N GLU A 898 28.09 2.32 41.13
CA GLU A 898 29.10 1.42 40.57
C GLU A 898 30.13 2.17 39.71
N SER A 899 29.68 3.12 38.87
CA SER A 899 30.57 3.96 38.05
C SER A 899 31.33 4.99 38.89
N LEU A 900 30.70 5.54 39.93
CA LEU A 900 31.35 6.52 40.81
C LEU A 900 32.45 5.90 41.67
N ARG A 901 32.27 4.64 42.11
CA ARG A 901 33.17 3.95 43.06
C ARG A 901 34.19 3.04 42.38
N ASP A 902 34.74 3.45 41.24
CA ASP A 902 35.76 2.70 40.53
C ASP A 902 36.98 3.54 40.13
N GLY A 903 38.04 2.88 39.64
CA GLY A 903 39.20 3.54 39.04
C GLY A 903 39.88 4.58 39.94
N SER A 904 39.79 5.85 39.55
CA SER A 904 40.38 6.99 40.28
C SER A 904 39.79 7.20 41.67
N TYR A 905 38.52 6.85 41.89
CA TYR A 905 37.89 6.94 43.20
C TYR A 905 38.57 6.01 44.20
N LYS A 906 38.72 4.73 43.85
CA LYS A 906 39.37 3.74 44.72
C LYS A 906 40.80 4.14 45.08
N ARG A 907 41.53 4.72 44.12
CA ARG A 907 42.88 5.24 44.37
C ARG A 907 42.86 6.39 45.37
N LEU A 908 41.94 7.33 45.22
CA LEU A 908 41.79 8.47 46.13
C LEU A 908 41.29 8.04 47.52
N GLU A 909 40.30 7.16 47.59
CA GLU A 909 39.78 6.60 48.84
C GLU A 909 40.87 5.83 49.59
N GLU A 910 41.67 5.02 48.89
CA GLU A 910 42.81 4.34 49.49
C GLU A 910 43.86 5.31 50.01
N GLU A 911 44.21 6.34 49.25
CA GLU A 911 45.15 7.38 49.68
C GLU A 911 44.63 8.07 50.95
N LEU A 912 43.38 8.52 50.97
CA LEU A 912 42.76 9.17 52.14
C LEU A 912 42.68 8.23 53.35
N ARG A 913 42.34 6.96 53.13
CA ARG A 913 42.28 5.94 54.19
C ARG A 913 43.65 5.70 54.81
N LEU A 914 44.72 5.64 54.02
CA LEU A 914 46.08 5.43 54.52
C LEU A 914 46.57 6.59 55.40
N HIS A 915 46.11 7.81 55.15
CA HIS A 915 46.43 8.97 55.99
C HIS A 915 45.72 8.94 57.35
N GLN A 916 44.57 8.26 57.47
CA GLN A 916 43.86 8.05 58.73
C GLN A 916 44.35 6.83 59.53
N CYS A 917 45.12 5.92 58.90
CA CYS A 917 45.64 4.72 59.56
C CYS A 917 46.71 5.04 60.61
N SER A 918 46.76 4.28 61.69
CA SER A 918 47.90 4.29 62.63
C SER A 918 49.17 3.76 61.96
N THR A 919 50.36 4.06 62.52
CA THR A 919 51.63 3.63 61.92
C THR A 919 51.71 2.10 61.80
N ARG A 920 51.15 1.39 62.78
CA ARG A 920 51.08 -0.08 62.77
C ARG A 920 50.15 -0.61 61.68
N GLU A 921 49.01 0.03 61.43
CA GLU A 921 48.09 -0.36 60.35
C GLU A 921 48.70 -0.10 58.97
N CYS A 922 49.49 0.96 58.79
CA CYS A 922 50.23 1.20 57.56
C CYS A 922 51.31 0.13 57.33
N ILE A 923 52.03 -0.28 58.39
CA ILE A 923 52.98 -1.40 58.31
C ILE A 923 52.24 -2.70 57.97
N GLU A 924 51.12 -3.01 58.62
CA GLU A 924 50.30 -4.19 58.29
C GLU A 924 49.83 -4.16 56.82
N GLN A 925 49.43 -2.99 56.31
CA GLN A 925 49.06 -2.82 54.91
C GLN A 925 50.24 -3.07 53.95
N TYR A 926 51.44 -2.60 54.27
CA TYR A 926 52.66 -2.88 53.49
C TYR A 926 52.87 -4.40 53.31
N TYR A 927 52.70 -5.18 54.38
CA TYR A 927 52.84 -6.64 54.31
C TYR A 927 51.68 -7.32 53.57
N LEU A 928 50.46 -6.80 53.69
CA LEU A 928 49.33 -7.29 52.87
C LEU A 928 49.53 -7.04 51.38
N ASP A 929 50.05 -5.87 51.02
CA ASP A 929 50.32 -5.53 49.62
C ASP A 929 51.44 -6.42 49.06
N LYS A 930 52.43 -6.78 49.89
CA LYS A 930 53.39 -7.86 49.54
C LYS A 930 52.68 -9.20 49.31
N LEU A 931 51.70 -9.58 50.12
CA LEU A 931 50.98 -10.87 49.96
C LEU A 931 50.03 -10.90 48.75
N LYS A 932 49.42 -9.77 48.38
CA LYS A 932 48.40 -9.67 47.31
C LYS A 932 48.96 -9.67 45.89
N GLN A 933 50.25 -9.42 45.72
CA GLN A 933 50.93 -9.43 44.42
C GLN A 933 50.73 -10.78 43.70
N ARG A 934 49.82 -10.82 42.72
CA ARG A 934 49.58 -11.98 41.84
C ARG A 934 50.70 -12.12 40.80
N SER A 935 51.04 -13.36 40.45
CA SER A 935 52.03 -13.69 39.41
C SER A 935 51.51 -13.28 38.03
N LEU A 936 51.91 -12.10 37.55
CA LEU A 936 51.82 -11.74 36.15
C LEU A 936 53.24 -11.71 35.57
N GLU A 937 53.45 -12.59 34.61
CA GLU A 937 54.51 -12.62 33.59
C GLU A 937 55.98 -12.84 34.05
N GLN A 938 56.55 -13.96 33.59
CA GLN A 938 57.97 -14.34 33.55
C GLN A 938 58.84 -13.98 34.79
N ASN A 939 58.82 -14.85 35.80
CA ASN A 939 59.71 -14.75 36.97
C ASN A 939 61.16 -15.10 36.59
N ARG A 940 62.01 -14.07 36.42
CA ARG A 940 63.46 -14.21 36.17
C ARG A 940 64.30 -14.52 37.42
N PHE A 941 63.70 -14.50 38.61
CA PHE A 941 64.39 -14.64 39.91
C PHE A 941 64.30 -16.05 40.52
N GLY A 942 63.65 -17.00 39.84
CA GLY A 942 63.52 -18.38 40.30
C GLY A 942 62.34 -18.65 41.25
N ARG A 943 62.37 -19.82 41.88
CA ARG A 943 61.31 -20.38 42.72
C ARG A 943 61.90 -21.00 43.99
N LEU A 944 61.18 -20.91 45.10
CA LEU A 944 61.52 -21.48 46.40
C LEU A 944 60.40 -22.41 46.88
N SER A 945 60.72 -23.66 47.15
CA SER A 945 59.79 -24.64 47.72
C SER A 945 59.95 -24.71 49.23
N VAL A 946 58.87 -24.48 49.97
CA VAL A 946 58.84 -24.49 51.44
C VAL A 946 57.68 -25.32 51.96
N ARG A 947 57.79 -25.88 53.16
CA ARG A 947 56.66 -26.49 53.87
C ARG A 947 56.49 -25.76 55.20
N CYS A 948 55.28 -25.31 55.49
CA CYS A 948 54.99 -24.66 56.76
C CYS A 948 53.79 -25.33 57.44
N HIS A 949 53.90 -25.57 58.74
CA HIS A 949 52.78 -26.03 59.57
C HIS A 949 52.88 -25.43 60.97
N TYR A 950 51.72 -25.24 61.61
CA TYR A 950 51.64 -24.69 62.95
C TYR A 950 51.31 -25.78 63.96
N GLU A 951 52.18 -25.93 64.95
CA GLU A 951 52.06 -26.93 66.00
C GLU A 951 51.34 -26.31 67.19
N ALA A 952 50.01 -26.42 67.18
CA ALA A 952 49.16 -25.78 68.17
C ALA A 952 49.47 -26.22 69.62
N ALA A 953 49.88 -27.47 69.82
CA ALA A 953 50.23 -28.02 71.13
C ALA A 953 51.47 -27.34 71.75
N GLU A 954 52.46 -26.99 70.93
CA GLU A 954 53.71 -26.37 71.35
C GLU A 954 53.75 -24.85 71.13
N GLN A 955 52.67 -24.27 70.57
CA GLN A 955 52.59 -22.86 70.19
C GLN A 955 53.79 -22.40 69.32
N ARG A 956 54.18 -23.23 68.35
CA ARG A 956 55.30 -22.95 67.44
C ARG A 956 54.93 -23.14 65.97
N LEU A 957 55.47 -22.29 65.11
CA LEU A 957 55.43 -22.42 63.65
C LEU A 957 56.68 -23.16 63.20
N ALA A 958 56.49 -24.26 62.47
CA ALA A 958 57.54 -24.99 61.80
C ALA A 958 57.62 -24.54 60.33
N VAL A 959 58.80 -24.12 59.88
CA VAL A 959 59.08 -23.66 58.51
C VAL A 959 60.24 -24.46 57.96
N GLU A 960 59.97 -25.33 57.01
CA GLU A 960 60.93 -26.14 56.29
C GLU A 960 61.26 -25.49 54.94
N VAL A 961 62.52 -25.16 54.71
CA VAL A 961 63.02 -24.69 53.42
C VAL A 961 63.58 -25.88 52.68
N LEU A 962 62.92 -26.31 51.59
CA LEU A 962 63.25 -27.55 50.89
C LEU A 962 64.32 -27.32 49.83
N HIS A 963 63.99 -26.58 48.77
CA HIS A 963 64.91 -26.28 47.69
C HIS A 963 64.50 -24.99 46.97
N ALA A 964 65.44 -24.36 46.27
CA ALA A 964 65.15 -23.36 45.27
C ALA A 964 65.52 -23.87 43.87
N ALA A 965 64.95 -23.26 42.83
CA ALA A 965 65.20 -23.61 41.44
C ALA A 965 65.16 -22.37 40.55
N ASP A 966 65.92 -22.40 39.46
CA ASP A 966 65.98 -21.35 38.46
C ASP A 966 66.44 -19.99 39.04
N LEU A 967 67.34 -20.00 40.04
CA LEU A 967 67.90 -18.77 40.61
C LEU A 967 68.75 -18.00 39.58
N LEU A 968 68.93 -16.71 39.81
CA LEU A 968 69.82 -15.88 38.98
C LEU A 968 71.29 -16.26 39.21
N PRO A 969 72.12 -16.32 38.15
CA PRO A 969 73.56 -16.43 38.29
C PRO A 969 74.15 -15.05 38.62
N LEU A 970 74.43 -14.80 39.90
CA LEU A 970 74.97 -13.51 40.37
C LEU A 970 76.50 -13.50 40.40
N ASP A 971 77.16 -14.66 40.49
CA ASP A 971 78.62 -14.73 40.40
C ASP A 971 79.12 -14.62 38.95
N ALA A 972 80.36 -14.14 38.80
CA ALA A 972 81.10 -14.14 37.53
C ALA A 972 81.29 -15.54 36.90
N ASN A 973 81.07 -16.62 37.68
CA ASN A 973 81.18 -18.01 37.24
C ASN A 973 79.91 -18.54 36.53
N GLY A 974 78.83 -17.75 36.48
CA GLY A 974 77.55 -18.16 35.88
C GLY A 974 76.67 -19.05 36.78
N LEU A 975 76.98 -19.14 38.08
CA LEU A 975 76.26 -19.81 39.15
C LEU A 975 76.10 -18.83 40.35
N SER A 976 75.61 -19.31 41.48
CA SER A 976 75.51 -18.56 42.74
C SER A 976 75.79 -19.47 43.93
N ASP A 977 76.11 -18.88 45.08
CA ASP A 977 76.24 -19.48 46.40
C ASP A 977 75.00 -19.14 47.30
N PRO A 978 73.77 -19.57 46.95
CA PRO A 978 72.56 -19.07 47.60
C PRO A 978 72.34 -19.57 49.03
N PHE A 979 71.73 -18.72 49.85
CA PHE A 979 71.13 -19.05 51.15
C PHE A 979 69.81 -18.29 51.35
N VAL A 980 68.93 -18.80 52.22
CA VAL A 980 67.60 -18.22 52.48
C VAL A 980 67.52 -17.69 53.90
N ILE A 981 67.15 -16.42 54.06
CA ILE A 981 66.79 -15.79 55.32
C ILE A 981 65.28 -15.94 55.52
N VAL A 982 64.87 -16.45 56.68
CA VAL A 982 63.48 -16.66 57.08
C VAL A 982 63.13 -15.69 58.22
N GLU A 983 62.17 -14.79 58.00
CA GLU A 983 61.74 -13.77 58.98
C GLU A 983 60.21 -13.74 59.11
N LEU A 984 59.68 -13.45 60.30
CA LEU A 984 58.26 -13.21 60.51
C LEU A 984 57.96 -11.71 60.50
N GLY A 985 56.95 -11.30 59.72
CA GLY A 985 56.50 -9.91 59.64
C GLY A 985 54.98 -9.81 59.84
N PRO A 986 54.45 -8.65 60.27
CA PRO A 986 55.12 -7.41 60.69
C PRO A 986 55.91 -7.49 62.02
N PRO A 987 56.97 -6.68 62.20
CA PRO A 987 57.81 -6.72 63.41
C PRO A 987 57.05 -6.44 64.72
N HIS A 988 56.05 -5.55 64.69
CA HIS A 988 55.24 -5.24 65.89
C HIS A 988 54.31 -6.38 66.31
N LEU A 989 54.02 -7.33 65.42
CA LEU A 989 53.28 -8.56 65.73
C LEU A 989 54.21 -9.67 66.24
N PHE A 990 55.51 -9.62 65.90
CA PHE A 990 56.51 -10.64 66.25
C PHE A 990 57.79 -10.04 66.89
N PRO A 991 57.68 -9.20 67.94
CA PRO A 991 58.82 -8.41 68.44
C PRO A 991 59.95 -9.24 69.08
N LEU A 992 59.63 -10.47 69.54
CA LEU A 992 60.59 -11.37 70.21
C LEU A 992 61.22 -12.40 69.26
N VAL A 993 60.80 -12.42 67.99
CA VAL A 993 61.24 -13.43 67.02
C VAL A 993 62.44 -12.90 66.24
N ARG A 994 63.54 -13.67 66.23
CA ARG A 994 64.73 -13.37 65.43
C ARG A 994 64.64 -14.05 64.06
N SER A 995 65.23 -13.43 63.04
CA SER A 995 65.40 -14.08 61.73
C SER A 995 66.37 -15.26 61.83
N GLN A 996 66.11 -16.29 61.02
CA GLN A 996 66.95 -17.48 60.89
C GLN A 996 67.44 -17.57 59.44
N ARG A 997 68.52 -18.31 59.17
CA ARG A 997 69.04 -18.49 57.81
C ARG A 997 69.48 -19.93 57.57
N THR A 998 69.35 -20.37 56.32
CA THR A 998 69.88 -21.67 55.89
C THR A 998 71.40 -21.65 55.78
N GLN A 999 72.00 -22.84 55.61
CA GLN A 999 73.37 -22.95 55.14
C GLN A 999 73.50 -22.44 53.70
N VAL A 1000 74.68 -21.93 53.39
CA VAL A 1000 75.09 -21.51 52.05
C VAL A 1000 75.33 -22.75 51.19
N LYS A 1001 74.75 -22.80 49.99
CA LYS A 1001 74.95 -23.90 49.03
C LYS A 1001 75.79 -23.38 47.86
N SER A 1002 77.02 -23.85 47.76
CA SER A 1002 77.96 -23.30 46.79
C SER A 1002 77.66 -23.72 45.35
N ARG A 1003 77.82 -22.79 44.39
CA ARG A 1003 77.85 -23.00 42.93
C ARG A 1003 76.64 -23.74 42.38
N THR A 1004 75.44 -23.26 42.70
CA THR A 1004 74.20 -23.86 42.20
C THR A 1004 73.08 -22.84 42.04
N LEU A 1005 72.33 -22.95 40.94
CA LEU A 1005 71.07 -22.22 40.74
C LEU A 1005 69.84 -23.02 41.22
N HIS A 1006 70.07 -24.25 41.69
CA HIS A 1006 69.06 -25.17 42.19
C HIS A 1006 69.46 -25.77 43.56
N PRO A 1007 69.64 -24.93 44.60
CA PRO A 1007 70.07 -25.40 45.90
C PRO A 1007 69.00 -26.26 46.58
N VAL A 1008 69.42 -27.39 47.15
CA VAL A 1008 68.60 -28.20 48.07
C VAL A 1008 69.09 -27.92 49.49
N TYR A 1009 68.19 -27.40 50.33
CA TYR A 1009 68.46 -27.02 51.71
C TYR A 1009 68.00 -28.11 52.67
N ASP A 1010 66.72 -28.53 52.57
CA ASP A 1010 66.03 -29.43 53.50
C ASP A 1010 66.24 -29.06 54.99
N GLU A 1011 66.15 -27.77 55.30
CA GLU A 1011 66.39 -27.22 56.64
C GLU A 1011 65.07 -26.80 57.31
N LEU A 1012 64.87 -27.22 58.57
CA LEU A 1012 63.67 -26.97 59.36
C LEU A 1012 63.92 -25.96 60.48
N PHE A 1013 63.13 -24.89 60.50
CA PHE A 1013 63.18 -23.82 61.50
C PHE A 1013 61.92 -23.83 62.37
N TYR A 1014 62.09 -23.56 63.67
CA TYR A 1014 60.97 -23.40 64.61
C TYR A 1014 60.91 -21.97 65.12
N PHE A 1015 59.70 -21.40 65.13
CA PHE A 1015 59.42 -20.07 65.68
C PHE A 1015 58.32 -20.17 66.75
N SER A 1016 58.63 -19.86 68.01
CA SER A 1016 57.65 -19.86 69.10
C SER A 1016 56.76 -18.62 69.01
N VAL A 1017 55.54 -18.78 68.47
CA VAL A 1017 54.59 -17.69 68.23
C VAL A 1017 53.16 -18.12 68.55
N PRO A 1018 52.36 -17.28 69.23
CA PRO A 1018 50.98 -17.61 69.55
C PRO A 1018 50.11 -17.61 68.29
N ALA A 1019 49.16 -18.55 68.21
CA ALA A 1019 48.30 -18.72 67.04
C ALA A 1019 47.49 -17.45 66.71
N GLU A 1020 47.17 -16.65 67.73
CA GLU A 1020 46.46 -15.38 67.56
C GLU A 1020 47.27 -14.37 66.76
N ALA A 1021 48.58 -14.25 67.02
CA ALA A 1021 49.46 -13.36 66.25
C ALA A 1021 49.57 -13.81 64.78
N CYS A 1022 49.56 -15.11 64.52
CA CYS A 1022 49.55 -15.66 63.16
C CYS A 1022 48.24 -15.41 62.40
N ARG A 1023 47.11 -15.21 63.10
CA ARG A 1023 45.81 -14.87 62.51
C ARG A 1023 45.64 -13.39 62.22
N ARG A 1024 46.52 -12.54 62.75
CA ARG A 1024 46.43 -11.09 62.56
C ARG A 1024 46.61 -10.70 61.10
N ARG A 1025 45.92 -9.62 60.74
CA ARG A 1025 45.98 -9.01 59.41
C ARG A 1025 47.44 -8.68 59.04
N GLY A 1026 47.89 -9.13 57.87
CA GLY A 1026 49.25 -8.89 57.36
C GLY A 1026 50.33 -9.85 57.90
N ALA A 1027 50.01 -10.76 58.82
CA ALA A 1027 50.97 -11.71 59.38
C ALA A 1027 51.49 -12.70 58.31
N CYS A 1028 52.81 -12.75 58.12
CA CYS A 1028 53.47 -13.56 57.09
C CYS A 1028 54.88 -14.02 57.48
N VAL A 1029 55.36 -15.04 56.77
CA VAL A 1029 56.79 -15.40 56.69
C VAL A 1029 57.36 -14.74 55.43
N LEU A 1030 58.47 -14.04 55.57
CA LEU A 1030 59.30 -13.57 54.45
C LEU A 1030 60.49 -14.51 54.27
N PHE A 1031 60.74 -14.86 53.02
CA PHE A 1031 61.89 -15.64 52.57
C PHE A 1031 62.73 -14.75 51.65
N THR A 1032 63.92 -14.39 52.09
CA THR A 1032 64.86 -13.59 51.30
C THR A 1032 66.03 -14.46 50.89
N VAL A 1033 66.14 -14.76 49.60
CA VAL A 1033 67.26 -15.49 49.01
C VAL A 1033 68.37 -14.49 48.69
N MET A 1034 69.55 -14.77 49.22
CA MET A 1034 70.76 -13.99 49.04
C MET A 1034 71.85 -14.89 48.48
N ASP A 1035 72.78 -14.31 47.73
CA ASP A 1035 74.03 -14.93 47.32
C ASP A 1035 75.14 -14.60 48.33
N HIS A 1036 76.01 -15.54 48.65
CA HIS A 1036 77.06 -15.33 49.62
C HIS A 1036 78.41 -15.00 48.98
N ASP A 1037 78.85 -13.75 49.17
CA ASP A 1037 80.15 -13.31 48.71
C ASP A 1037 81.20 -13.26 49.84
N TRP A 1038 82.40 -13.74 49.51
CA TRP A 1038 83.54 -13.74 50.44
C TRP A 1038 84.28 -12.41 50.51
N LEU A 1039 84.28 -11.64 49.41
CA LEU A 1039 85.07 -10.42 49.24
C LEU A 1039 84.22 -9.15 49.07
N SER A 1040 82.91 -9.29 48.91
CA SER A 1040 81.93 -8.21 48.75
C SER A 1040 80.74 -8.40 49.70
N THR A 1041 79.79 -7.47 49.65
CA THR A 1041 78.49 -7.64 50.30
C THR A 1041 77.66 -8.65 49.54
N ASN A 1042 77.01 -9.57 50.26
CA ASN A 1042 76.07 -10.54 49.70
C ASN A 1042 75.03 -9.91 48.76
N ASP A 1043 74.85 -10.50 47.58
CA ASP A 1043 73.92 -10.03 46.56
C ASP A 1043 72.48 -10.57 46.76
N PHE A 1044 71.49 -9.78 46.35
CA PHE A 1044 70.08 -10.15 46.48
C PHE A 1044 69.62 -11.01 45.31
N ALA A 1045 69.20 -12.26 45.58
CA ALA A 1045 68.74 -13.20 44.56
C ALA A 1045 67.21 -13.24 44.39
N GLY A 1046 66.44 -12.86 45.42
CA GLY A 1046 64.98 -12.74 45.32
C GLY A 1046 64.26 -12.89 46.66
N GLU A 1047 63.04 -12.35 46.77
CA GLU A 1047 62.20 -12.44 47.97
C GLU A 1047 60.85 -13.11 47.65
N ALA A 1048 60.32 -13.89 48.60
CA ALA A 1048 58.95 -14.39 48.60
C ALA A 1048 58.28 -14.18 49.96
N ALA A 1049 56.95 -14.07 50.00
CA ALA A 1049 56.18 -13.94 51.23
C ALA A 1049 55.03 -14.96 51.27
N LEU A 1050 54.79 -15.56 52.43
CA LEU A 1050 53.72 -16.53 52.67
C LEU A 1050 52.86 -16.08 53.86
N GLY A 1051 51.54 -15.97 53.66
CA GLY A 1051 50.61 -15.58 54.72
C GLY A 1051 50.47 -16.65 55.81
N LEU A 1052 50.54 -16.25 57.08
CA LEU A 1052 50.44 -17.17 58.21
C LEU A 1052 49.01 -17.67 58.46
N GLY A 1053 48.00 -16.87 58.13
CA GLY A 1053 46.59 -17.21 58.37
C GLY A 1053 46.11 -18.44 57.60
N SER A 1054 46.74 -18.78 56.47
CA SER A 1054 46.42 -19.94 55.63
C SER A 1054 47.22 -21.20 55.95
N ILE A 1055 48.13 -21.14 56.93
CA ILE A 1055 48.99 -22.28 57.30
C ILE A 1055 48.20 -23.30 58.12
N GLY A 1056 48.29 -24.57 57.75
CA GLY A 1056 47.66 -25.68 58.45
C GLY A 1056 48.04 -25.69 59.93
N GLY A 1057 47.03 -25.70 60.81
CA GLY A 1057 47.19 -25.68 62.28
C GLY A 1057 46.94 -24.33 62.95
N VAL A 1058 46.95 -23.20 62.23
CA VAL A 1058 46.74 -21.85 62.80
C VAL A 1058 45.26 -21.57 63.12
N ALA A 1059 44.32 -22.11 62.35
CA ALA A 1059 42.89 -21.77 62.46
C ALA A 1059 42.11 -22.38 63.66
N ARG A 1060 42.63 -23.43 64.35
CA ARG A 1060 41.98 -24.26 65.43
C ARG A 1060 40.60 -24.86 65.04
N HIS A 1061 40.10 -26.01 65.52
CA HIS A 1061 40.51 -27.12 66.36
C HIS A 1061 40.13 -28.39 65.57
N GLN A 1062 41.06 -29.28 65.20
CA GLN A 1062 40.69 -30.64 64.79
C GLN A 1062 40.93 -31.58 65.97
N VAL A 1063 39.84 -32.02 66.59
CA VAL A 1063 39.84 -33.15 67.53
C VAL A 1063 39.98 -34.42 66.69
N GLY A 1064 41.07 -35.15 66.89
CA GLY A 1064 41.26 -36.51 66.37
C GLY A 1064 41.62 -36.60 64.88
N GLY A 1065 42.91 -36.50 64.58
CA GLY A 1065 43.44 -36.83 63.25
C GLY A 1065 44.93 -36.57 63.16
N SER A 1066 45.71 -37.61 62.87
CA SER A 1066 47.17 -37.58 62.70
C SER A 1066 47.61 -36.41 61.81
N ALA A 1067 48.56 -35.61 62.31
CA ALA A 1067 49.20 -34.51 61.58
C ALA A 1067 49.82 -35.05 60.28
N ARG A 1068 49.14 -34.88 59.15
CA ARG A 1068 49.78 -35.03 57.84
C ARG A 1068 50.63 -33.77 57.62
N ALA A 1069 51.94 -33.96 57.47
CA ALA A 1069 52.87 -32.92 57.04
C ALA A 1069 52.30 -32.19 55.82
N GLY A 1070 52.20 -30.86 55.89
CA GLY A 1070 51.64 -30.05 54.82
C GLY A 1070 52.32 -30.33 53.48
N GLN A 1071 51.58 -30.27 52.38
CA GLN A 1071 52.21 -30.35 51.06
C GLN A 1071 53.20 -29.19 50.86
N PRO A 1072 54.35 -29.41 50.20
CA PRO A 1072 55.25 -28.33 49.80
C PRO A 1072 54.51 -27.22 49.03
N ILE A 1073 54.78 -25.98 49.40
CA ILE A 1073 54.29 -24.76 48.75
C ILE A 1073 55.45 -24.20 47.93
N THR A 1074 55.28 -24.13 46.61
CA THR A 1074 56.24 -23.45 45.74
C THR A 1074 55.89 -21.96 45.66
N LEU A 1075 56.80 -21.13 46.13
CA LEU A 1075 56.74 -19.67 46.10
C LEU A 1075 57.62 -19.16 44.97
N HIS A 1076 57.15 -18.23 44.16
CA HIS A 1076 58.00 -17.57 43.16
C HIS A 1076 58.75 -16.40 43.78
N LEU A 1077 60.05 -16.32 43.49
CA LEU A 1077 60.93 -15.25 43.96
C LEU A 1077 60.79 -14.01 43.08
N ARG A 1078 60.98 -12.83 43.68
CA ARG A 1078 60.77 -11.53 43.02
C ARG A 1078 61.61 -10.41 43.66
N ARG A 1079 61.76 -9.30 42.93
CA ARG A 1079 62.34 -8.05 43.45
C ARG A 1079 61.20 -7.11 43.93
N PRO A 1080 61.17 -6.69 45.20
CA PRO A 1080 60.11 -5.82 45.71
C PRO A 1080 60.34 -4.36 45.27
N ARG A 1081 59.88 -3.93 44.08
CA ARG A 1081 60.06 -2.52 43.65
C ARG A 1081 58.85 -1.78 43.03
N ALA A 1082 57.76 -2.44 42.63
CA ALA A 1082 56.72 -1.74 41.86
C ALA A 1082 55.40 -1.42 42.60
N GLN A 1083 54.88 -2.32 43.43
CA GLN A 1083 53.45 -2.27 43.86
C GLN A 1083 53.18 -1.92 45.34
N VAL A 1084 54.20 -1.77 46.20
CA VAL A 1084 54.02 -1.47 47.64
C VAL A 1084 54.14 0.04 47.94
N LYS A 1085 54.03 0.88 46.90
CA LYS A 1085 54.43 2.30 46.94
C LYS A 1085 53.54 3.18 47.83
N SER A 1086 52.25 2.89 47.96
CA SER A 1086 51.31 3.74 48.71
C SER A 1086 51.55 3.65 50.22
N ALA A 1087 51.49 2.46 50.80
CA ALA A 1087 51.77 2.23 52.22
C ALA A 1087 53.21 2.61 52.61
N LEU A 1088 54.19 2.33 51.74
CA LEU A 1088 55.58 2.71 51.98
C LEU A 1088 55.77 4.24 51.97
N ARG A 1089 55.31 4.94 50.92
CA ARG A 1089 55.36 6.41 50.83
C ARG A 1089 54.72 7.07 52.05
N MET A 1090 53.61 6.51 52.52
CA MET A 1090 52.92 6.96 53.72
C MET A 1090 53.74 6.77 55.00
N LEU A 1091 54.52 5.70 55.11
CA LEU A 1091 55.43 5.48 56.22
C LEU A 1091 56.68 6.37 56.14
N GLU A 1092 57.18 6.65 54.94
CA GLU A 1092 58.31 7.56 54.72
C GLU A 1092 58.03 9.00 55.17
N GLY A 1093 56.79 9.45 55.03
CA GLY A 1093 56.35 10.79 55.45
C GLY A 1093 56.10 10.93 56.96
N ARG A 1094 56.09 9.83 57.75
CA ARG A 1094 55.81 9.91 59.19
C ARG A 1094 57.06 10.19 60.00
N THR A 1095 56.94 11.12 60.95
CA THR A 1095 58.03 11.51 61.86
C THR A 1095 58.14 10.63 63.12
N ASN A 1096 57.21 9.70 63.33
CA ASN A 1096 57.24 8.84 64.51
C ASN A 1096 58.33 7.77 64.41
N LYS A 1097 59.03 7.52 65.52
CA LYS A 1097 60.23 6.67 65.59
C LYS A 1097 60.03 5.27 64.98
N GLU A 1098 58.88 4.64 65.21
CA GLU A 1098 58.54 3.31 64.69
C GLU A 1098 58.46 3.29 63.15
N ALA A 1099 57.92 4.34 62.51
CA ALA A 1099 57.90 4.44 61.05
C ALA A 1099 59.30 4.70 60.48
N GLN A 1100 60.07 5.61 61.10
CA GLN A 1100 61.43 5.94 60.66
C GLN A 1100 62.37 4.73 60.75
N GLU A 1101 62.29 3.94 61.83
CA GLU A 1101 63.06 2.71 61.98
C GLU A 1101 62.66 1.65 60.95
N PHE A 1102 61.36 1.49 60.69
CA PHE A 1102 60.86 0.56 59.68
C PHE A 1102 61.33 0.94 58.26
N VAL A 1103 61.20 2.23 57.89
CA VAL A 1103 61.65 2.77 56.60
C VAL A 1103 63.17 2.66 56.46
N LYS A 1104 63.93 2.98 57.51
CA LYS A 1104 65.39 2.85 57.52
C LYS A 1104 65.81 1.41 57.26
N ARG A 1105 65.17 0.44 57.93
CA ARG A 1105 65.43 -1.00 57.75
C ARG A 1105 65.13 -1.45 56.32
N LEU A 1106 64.04 -0.95 55.72
CA LEU A 1106 63.72 -1.21 54.31
C LEU A 1106 64.71 -0.57 53.35
N LYS A 1107 65.16 0.67 53.59
CA LYS A 1107 66.19 1.34 52.77
C LYS A 1107 67.55 0.65 52.85
N GLU A 1108 67.90 0.09 54.01
CA GLU A 1108 69.08 -0.75 54.17
C GLU A 1108 68.96 -2.03 53.35
N LEU A 1109 67.81 -2.70 53.39
CA LEU A 1109 67.47 -3.82 52.50
C LEU A 1109 67.54 -3.44 51.02
N GLU A 1110 67.01 -2.28 50.62
CA GLU A 1110 67.07 -1.78 49.25
C GLU A 1110 68.50 -1.52 48.79
N LYS A 1111 69.41 -1.04 49.66
CA LYS A 1111 70.83 -0.86 49.31
C LYS A 1111 71.49 -2.18 48.91
N TYR A 1112 71.17 -3.28 49.60
CA TYR A 1112 71.63 -4.63 49.19
C TYR A 1112 70.98 -5.09 47.88
N MET A 1113 69.83 -4.52 47.53
CA MET A 1113 69.17 -4.79 46.26
C MET A 1113 69.66 -3.89 45.12
N GLU A 1114 70.39 -2.80 45.38
CA GLU A 1114 70.72 -1.74 44.41
C GLU A 1114 72.16 -1.81 43.89
N ALA A 1115 72.95 -2.76 44.40
CA ALA A 1115 74.20 -3.17 43.79
C ALA A 1115 73.90 -3.97 42.51
N ASP A 1116 73.63 -3.27 41.40
CA ASP A 1116 73.78 -3.82 40.05
C ASP A 1116 75.25 -3.70 39.62
N PRO A 1117 75.71 -4.58 38.73
CA PRO A 1117 76.42 -4.16 37.52
C PRO A 1117 75.45 -3.72 36.42
#